data_AF-A0A2K0XGD8-F1
#
_entry.id   AF-A0A2K0XGD8-F1
#
_cell.length_a   1.000
_cell.length_b   1.000
_cell.length_c   1.000
_cell.angle_alpha   90.00
_cell.angle_beta   90.00
_cell.angle_gamma   90.00
#
_symmetry.space_group_name_H-M   'P 1'
#
loop_
_entity.id
_entity.type
_entity.pdbx_description
1 polymer ?
#
loop_
_entity_poly.entity_id
_entity_poly.type
_entity_poly.pdbx_seq_one_letter_code
_entity_poly.pdbx_strand_id
1 'polypeptide(L)'
;MGALVTASMSTFTSCKDYDDDINNLQTQIDALTPLKTVKTELQSELANLQKQLEAKDAQLQESITKLQTADADQTKQITKLAADVSGLEARVKTAEEALAKVNEALKGKASEADLKELAGKVAAVESSLVEPLKQIKELKAGLDDVKTAQEGIKSDIQEQKDALEGYKTRLEALEKQGLSESDIKKIYDKIEEATKALDKKLSEEIAQLKADAKSLSDKIDAVSTNVNVLNVLLPTELRSIVFAPDSYYWGIEAAKIQTLKFNAYTLSPVAWNVKETKGYDKAERYEAKAGSRVLAFVANYHMNPSTAVIDPATAKVNVLSGDKEYENTRAAAEAGLSVASWNVEGGMLKVNLDVTNPEKIKSVKGNEMVTVFATQVTLPGMALNKDQNLAERTITSDYATLYAESISDLKLAHRAGDDIPFLGVESPNKSVLGGLDKDHKHHQLLMQHAFEAAVSGKFGPQDSVNYNETLDLRKLVEVHYKNAKGVTRLMTADELEANGMKYKFEITALYLGSNETSESAHAAINPKDGYTFRPQMPEYDKAHVGKQQAYGAEQARPTIGRTPLVRVSLLDKDGKVLDYGYIRIKITEKKTPATVEPDKHVDYQGPDYNYSYNGECTDPATEWKYETKWIQTEYDLYHMLGITREEFEANYGTSPVKDLTNGNLQQYKLSDNGKTFEMMAEPIGQAYTRNETSPEDGTLTSILGWKLTAAEAKKLFVTEKKANVEIAVKYESKDKSKYPDVFVTFKTGKRTGTDSTPAGEVKLADNIISNYWYTANTSKPGTAEIHSNTLTPEDNPKGTADKMVTTFGDVFKGNKIGASLINVVKDLTEGKEYAAAKLKLSLVFDAANTGKEYMGIDGKTYVMSVSDDGKTLNAQIKGNQAKNPVATLTSPEDPSETMIAYQHNDYAHALLNYKDHNSLANDVVKAIIGIKAQNGCAKELPLTKNTFDVRFLRPLNAKNADKTIVDASYVEMQKIKAVDLLKFTDWRDAWNKNQAAGIGGEYEKYYGVTGVTIDGIAEGQSISLNPNVLTNLGQSDPTKFVPLGDVTKNIDFVYTAADGGTLTYKNLSATVQEFKIKIPVTVKYIWGYITENVTVTVKKTANNAKKF
;
A
#
# COMPACT_ATOMS: atom_id res chain seq x y z
N MET A 1 20.32 86.17 70.48
CA MET A 1 21.52 86.71 71.19
C MET A 1 22.50 85.55 71.32
N GLY A 2 23.72 85.57 70.80
CA GLY A 2 24.33 86.52 69.85
C GLY A 2 25.77 86.11 69.47
N ALA A 3 26.20 86.46 68.25
CA ALA A 3 27.59 86.44 67.72
C ALA A 3 28.35 85.09 67.65
N LEU A 4 29.23 84.77 66.68
CA LEU A 4 29.77 85.44 65.47
C LEU A 4 30.24 84.30 64.48
N VAL A 5 29.88 84.25 63.17
CA VAL A 5 30.71 84.61 61.97
C VAL A 5 32.04 83.79 61.84
N THR A 6 32.47 83.12 60.74
CA THR A 6 32.39 83.34 59.27
C THR A 6 32.73 82.06 58.43
N ALA A 7 32.24 81.96 57.17
CA ALA A 7 32.89 81.44 55.92
C ALA A 7 33.56 80.03 55.85
N SER A 8 33.68 79.30 54.71
CA SER A 8 33.08 79.33 53.35
C SER A 8 33.38 78.01 52.59
N MET A 9 32.63 77.67 51.53
CA MET A 9 32.64 76.36 50.84
C MET A 9 33.78 76.09 49.83
N SER A 10 34.19 74.83 49.63
CA SER A 10 34.40 74.18 48.30
C SER A 10 34.65 72.65 48.40
N THR A 11 34.52 71.92 47.28
CA THR A 11 34.48 70.43 47.15
C THR A 11 35.36 69.95 45.96
N PHE A 12 35.58 68.66 45.62
CA PHE A 12 35.04 67.34 46.00
C PHE A 12 36.14 66.24 45.97
N THR A 13 35.96 65.08 46.63
CA THR A 13 36.37 63.76 46.08
C THR A 13 35.53 62.61 46.69
N SER A 14 35.35 61.52 45.94
CA SER A 14 34.45 60.39 46.26
C SER A 14 34.97 59.49 47.39
N CYS A 15 34.15 59.21 48.40
CA CYS A 15 34.48 58.29 49.51
C CYS A 15 34.07 56.82 49.27
N LYS A 16 33.61 56.44 48.07
CA LYS A 16 32.93 55.14 47.89
C LYS A 16 33.82 53.89 47.99
N ASP A 17 35.08 53.94 47.56
CA ASP A 17 36.00 52.80 47.74
C ASP A 17 36.42 52.62 49.21
N TYR A 18 36.51 53.71 49.98
CA TYR A 18 36.93 53.65 51.38
C TYR A 18 35.92 52.91 52.27
N ASP A 19 34.61 53.08 52.03
CA ASP A 19 33.58 52.39 52.83
C ASP A 19 33.56 50.87 52.57
N ASP A 20 33.87 50.41 51.35
CA ASP A 20 33.89 48.98 51.02
C ASP A 20 35.17 48.28 51.54
N ASP A 21 36.33 48.93 51.45
CA ASP A 21 37.57 48.46 52.11
C ASP A 21 37.43 48.45 53.63
N ILE A 22 36.79 49.47 54.23
CA ILE A 22 36.51 49.52 55.66
C ILE A 22 35.53 48.40 56.05
N ASN A 23 34.46 48.13 55.30
CA ASN A 23 33.54 47.03 55.61
C ASN A 23 34.20 45.64 55.50
N ASN A 24 35.11 45.44 54.53
CA ASN A 24 35.87 44.20 54.41
C ASN A 24 36.86 44.02 55.59
N LEU A 25 37.60 45.07 55.94
CA LEU A 25 38.49 45.07 57.11
C LEU A 25 37.70 44.91 58.42
N GLN A 26 36.53 45.54 58.55
CA GLN A 26 35.65 45.41 59.70
C GLN A 26 35.13 43.96 59.82
N THR A 27 34.71 43.35 58.72
CA THR A 27 34.28 41.93 58.69
C THR A 27 35.42 40.98 59.10
N GLN A 28 36.67 41.24 58.66
CA GLN A 28 37.85 40.48 59.08
C GLN A 28 38.23 40.72 60.55
N ILE A 29 38.06 41.95 61.05
CA ILE A 29 38.31 42.33 62.46
C ILE A 29 37.27 41.69 63.39
N ASP A 30 35.99 41.72 62.99
CA ASP A 30 34.87 41.17 63.75
C ASP A 30 34.98 39.63 63.84
N ALA A 31 35.39 38.96 62.74
CA ALA A 31 35.70 37.53 62.75
C ALA A 31 36.88 37.14 63.66
N LEU A 32 37.84 38.05 63.88
CA LEU A 32 39.00 37.84 64.79
C LEU A 32 38.71 38.21 66.26
N THR A 33 37.58 38.86 66.54
CA THR A 33 37.27 39.36 67.88
C THR A 33 37.03 38.25 68.92
N PRO A 34 36.28 37.15 68.63
CA PRO A 34 36.08 36.06 69.59
C PRO A 34 37.39 35.37 70.01
N LEU A 35 38.31 35.14 69.06
CA LEU A 35 39.61 34.51 69.33
C LEU A 35 40.51 35.36 70.24
N LYS A 36 40.40 36.69 70.19
CA LYS A 36 41.11 37.61 71.09
C LYS A 36 40.54 37.53 72.52
N THR A 37 39.22 37.48 72.67
CA THR A 37 38.56 37.29 73.98
C THR A 37 38.97 35.97 74.62
N VAL A 38 38.85 34.86 73.90
CA VAL A 38 39.27 33.52 74.37
C VAL A 38 40.74 33.48 74.78
N LYS A 39 41.63 34.15 74.02
CA LYS A 39 43.05 34.28 74.40
C LYS A 39 43.22 34.99 75.74
N THR A 40 42.52 36.11 75.96
CA THR A 40 42.63 36.90 77.20
C THR A 40 42.08 36.14 78.41
N GLU A 41 40.94 35.46 78.27
CA GLU A 41 40.35 34.63 79.31
C GLU A 41 41.26 33.45 79.67
N LEU A 42 41.79 32.74 78.67
CA LEU A 42 42.71 31.62 78.87
C LEU A 42 44.01 32.06 79.56
N GLN A 43 44.56 33.24 79.23
CA GLN A 43 45.73 33.80 79.93
C GLN A 43 45.43 34.14 81.40
N SER A 44 44.22 34.63 81.70
CA SER A 44 43.81 34.94 83.08
C SER A 44 43.64 33.67 83.93
N GLU A 45 43.07 32.60 83.36
CA GLU A 45 42.90 31.33 84.08
C GLU A 45 44.22 30.59 84.27
N LEU A 46 45.15 30.66 83.32
CA LEU A 46 46.49 30.07 83.45
C LEU A 46 47.27 30.68 84.63
N ALA A 47 47.19 32.01 84.80
CA ALA A 47 47.77 32.72 85.93
C ALA A 47 47.08 32.42 87.28
N ASN A 48 45.82 31.99 87.26
CA ASN A 48 45.08 31.53 88.44
C ASN A 48 45.50 30.10 88.84
N LEU A 49 45.62 29.19 87.87
CA LEU A 49 46.05 27.82 88.07
C LEU A 49 47.49 27.73 88.60
N GLN A 50 48.41 28.54 88.07
CA GLN A 50 49.80 28.61 88.54
C GLN A 50 49.87 29.01 90.03
N LYS A 51 49.09 30.01 90.48
CA LYS A 51 49.02 30.39 91.91
C LYS A 51 48.44 29.30 92.80
N GLN A 52 47.48 28.53 92.31
CA GLN A 52 46.90 27.39 93.05
C GLN A 52 47.91 26.26 93.21
N LEU A 53 48.70 25.98 92.16
CA LEU A 53 49.79 25.01 92.18
C LEU A 53 50.87 25.39 93.21
N GLU A 54 51.39 26.63 93.15
CA GLU A 54 52.38 27.14 94.12
C GLU A 54 51.90 27.01 95.57
N ALA A 55 50.64 27.35 95.85
CA ALA A 55 50.06 27.24 97.18
C ALA A 55 49.89 25.79 97.67
N LYS A 56 49.66 24.84 96.75
CA LYS A 56 49.49 23.42 97.06
C LYS A 56 50.80 22.68 97.23
N ASP A 57 51.80 22.99 96.41
CA ASP A 57 53.15 22.42 96.57
C ASP A 57 53.78 22.89 97.89
N ALA A 58 53.61 24.16 98.26
CA ALA A 58 54.02 24.66 99.58
C ALA A 58 53.38 23.88 100.75
N GLN A 59 52.09 23.54 100.66
CA GLN A 59 51.41 22.70 101.66
C GLN A 59 51.95 21.27 101.69
N LEU A 60 52.26 20.69 100.52
CA LEU A 60 52.85 19.35 100.43
C LEU A 60 54.25 19.31 101.08
N GLN A 61 55.11 20.28 100.77
CA GLN A 61 56.45 20.41 101.37
C GLN A 61 56.39 20.60 102.90
N GLU A 62 55.44 21.40 103.40
CA GLU A 62 55.24 21.58 104.84
C GLU A 62 54.79 20.28 105.52
N SER A 63 53.87 19.53 104.89
CA SER A 63 53.42 18.22 105.40
C SER A 63 54.52 17.14 105.34
N ILE A 64 55.35 17.12 104.29
CA ILE A 64 56.53 16.24 104.18
C ILE A 64 57.55 16.57 105.27
N THR A 65 57.77 17.84 105.59
CA THR A 65 58.71 18.26 106.64
C THR A 65 58.27 17.84 108.04
N LYS A 66 56.96 17.66 108.26
CA LYS A 66 56.37 17.24 109.56
C LYS A 66 56.41 15.72 109.83
N LEU A 67 56.94 14.90 108.92
CA LEU A 67 56.91 13.43 109.01
C LEU A 67 57.80 12.78 110.09
N GLN A 68 58.60 13.54 110.84
CA GLN A 68 59.56 12.95 111.79
C GLN A 68 58.94 12.39 113.09
N THR A 69 57.65 12.61 113.34
CA THR A 69 56.87 11.95 114.41
C THR A 69 55.43 11.71 113.93
N ALA A 70 55.14 10.52 113.42
CA ALA A 70 53.95 10.26 112.61
C ALA A 70 52.78 9.59 113.37
N ASP A 71 51.56 10.06 113.07
CA ASP A 71 50.29 9.35 113.29
C ASP A 71 49.56 9.16 111.94
N ALA A 72 48.66 8.18 111.85
CA ALA A 72 48.11 7.63 110.61
C ALA A 72 47.32 8.62 109.73
N ASP A 73 46.81 9.73 110.30
CA ASP A 73 46.10 10.76 109.53
C ASP A 73 47.05 11.70 108.75
N GLN A 74 48.31 11.86 109.17
CA GLN A 74 49.29 12.68 108.45
C GLN A 74 49.69 12.03 107.12
N THR A 75 49.84 10.70 107.08
CA THR A 75 50.15 9.97 105.83
C THR A 75 49.04 10.15 104.79
N LYS A 76 47.76 10.05 105.20
CA LYS A 76 46.62 10.31 104.30
C LYS A 76 46.62 11.74 103.76
N GLN A 77 46.99 12.72 104.60
CA GLN A 77 47.08 14.12 104.19
C GLN A 77 48.19 14.34 103.15
N ILE A 78 49.33 13.67 103.28
CA ILE A 78 50.44 13.73 102.31
C ILE A 78 50.05 13.06 100.99
N THR A 79 49.45 11.86 101.02
CA THR A 79 48.97 11.19 99.80
C THR A 79 47.94 12.06 99.06
N LYS A 80 47.04 12.72 99.80
CA LYS A 80 46.07 13.65 99.22
C LYS A 80 46.72 14.90 98.63
N LEU A 81 47.65 15.53 99.33
CA LEU A 81 48.35 16.73 98.83
C LEU A 81 49.23 16.42 97.60
N ALA A 82 49.87 15.24 97.55
CA ALA A 82 50.62 14.81 96.38
C ALA A 82 49.72 14.59 95.14
N ALA A 83 48.53 14.03 95.33
CA ALA A 83 47.53 13.92 94.27
C ALA A 83 46.98 15.30 93.83
N ASP A 84 46.70 16.20 94.79
CA ASP A 84 46.25 17.57 94.51
C ASP A 84 47.28 18.36 93.67
N VAL A 85 48.58 18.24 93.98
CA VAL A 85 49.68 18.90 93.24
C VAL A 85 49.80 18.35 91.82
N SER A 86 49.93 17.02 91.66
CA SER A 86 50.03 16.39 90.34
C SER A 86 48.84 16.70 89.42
N GLY A 87 47.64 16.80 90.00
CA GLY A 87 46.42 17.19 89.28
C GLY A 87 46.40 18.66 88.84
N LEU A 88 47.09 19.56 89.55
CA LEU A 88 47.23 20.97 89.18
C LEU A 88 48.30 21.18 88.10
N GLU A 89 49.44 20.49 88.17
CA GLU A 89 50.48 20.53 87.13
C GLU A 89 49.94 20.13 85.75
N ALA A 90 49.17 19.04 85.70
CA ALA A 90 48.52 18.57 84.47
C ALA A 90 47.60 19.64 83.86
N ARG A 91 46.81 20.34 84.69
CA ARG A 91 45.89 21.39 84.25
C ARG A 91 46.61 22.63 83.72
N VAL A 92 47.72 23.05 84.34
CA VAL A 92 48.56 24.16 83.86
C VAL A 92 49.12 23.82 82.47
N LYS A 93 49.71 22.63 82.30
CA LYS A 93 50.26 22.17 81.02
C LYS A 93 49.20 22.15 79.90
N THR A 94 47.99 21.65 80.19
CA THR A 94 46.88 21.65 79.22
C THR A 94 46.49 23.07 78.78
N ALA A 95 46.48 24.03 79.70
CA ALA A 95 46.19 25.43 79.38
C ALA A 95 47.29 26.09 78.54
N GLU A 96 48.57 25.76 78.78
CA GLU A 96 49.71 26.23 77.98
C GLU A 96 49.67 25.69 76.54
N GLU A 97 49.37 24.40 76.37
CA GLU A 97 49.22 23.78 75.04
C GLU A 97 48.02 24.35 74.26
N ALA A 98 46.91 24.67 74.95
CA ALA A 98 45.78 25.35 74.35
C ALA A 98 46.14 26.78 73.90
N LEU A 99 46.87 27.53 74.75
CA LEU A 99 47.33 28.88 74.43
C LEU A 99 48.31 28.89 73.24
N ALA A 100 49.17 27.88 73.10
CA ALA A 100 50.03 27.72 71.94
C ALA A 100 49.22 27.54 70.64
N LYS A 101 48.19 26.69 70.64
CA LYS A 101 47.30 26.44 69.48
C LYS A 101 46.49 27.69 69.08
N VAL A 102 46.00 28.46 70.05
CA VAL A 102 45.33 29.75 69.79
C VAL A 102 46.31 30.76 69.15
N ASN A 103 47.57 30.79 69.58
CA ASN A 103 48.59 31.66 68.99
C ASN A 103 49.08 31.20 67.61
N GLU A 104 48.98 29.90 67.27
CA GLU A 104 49.21 29.39 65.91
C GLU A 104 48.09 29.82 64.95
N ALA A 105 46.83 29.66 65.35
CA ALA A 105 45.66 30.04 64.54
C ALA A 105 45.65 31.53 64.15
N LEU A 106 46.21 32.40 64.99
CA LEU A 106 46.33 33.85 64.75
C LEU A 106 47.43 34.24 63.72
N LYS A 107 48.20 33.29 63.15
CA LYS A 107 49.33 33.58 62.24
C LYS A 107 49.01 33.58 60.73
N GLY A 108 47.74 33.38 60.34
CA GLY A 108 47.24 33.74 59.00
C GLY A 108 47.86 33.02 57.79
N LYS A 109 47.67 31.68 57.69
CA LYS A 109 47.96 30.91 56.46
C LYS A 109 46.85 29.90 56.13
N ALA A 110 45.75 30.37 55.56
CA ALA A 110 44.78 29.56 54.84
C ALA A 110 44.61 30.13 53.42
N SER A 111 44.43 29.29 52.40
CA SER A 111 44.30 29.72 51.01
C SER A 111 42.84 30.02 50.64
N GLU A 112 42.64 30.75 49.54
CA GLU A 112 41.29 31.02 49.01
C GLU A 112 40.52 29.72 48.69
N ALA A 113 41.21 28.64 48.33
CA ALA A 113 40.61 27.33 48.11
C ALA A 113 40.09 26.70 49.41
N ASP A 114 40.84 26.82 50.51
CA ASP A 114 40.43 26.32 51.84
C ASP A 114 39.19 27.08 52.36
N LEU A 115 39.15 28.40 52.13
CA LEU A 115 37.99 29.24 52.45
C LEU A 115 36.77 28.92 51.58
N LYS A 116 36.97 28.54 50.30
CA LYS A 116 35.88 28.12 49.39
C LYS A 116 35.33 26.73 49.73
N GLU A 117 36.20 25.79 50.13
CA GLU A 117 35.76 24.49 50.64
C GLU A 117 35.02 24.63 51.97
N LEU A 118 35.44 25.58 52.83
CA LEU A 118 34.72 25.90 54.05
C LEU A 118 33.38 26.57 53.76
N ALA A 119 33.29 27.54 52.84
CA ALA A 119 32.04 28.17 52.42
C ALA A 119 31.03 27.15 51.84
N GLY A 120 31.52 26.19 51.03
CA GLY A 120 30.71 25.07 50.52
C GLY A 120 30.21 24.12 51.61
N LYS A 121 30.93 23.98 52.73
CA LYS A 121 30.48 23.23 53.92
C LYS A 121 29.58 24.04 54.84
N VAL A 122 29.76 25.36 54.93
CA VAL A 122 28.92 26.29 55.72
C VAL A 122 27.51 26.39 55.11
N ALA A 123 27.40 26.51 53.78
CA ALA A 123 26.11 26.52 53.08
C ALA A 123 25.30 25.21 53.22
N ALA A 124 25.93 24.11 53.67
CA ALA A 124 25.27 22.84 53.94
C ALA A 124 24.92 22.62 55.43
N VAL A 125 25.25 23.57 56.32
CA VAL A 125 25.27 23.38 57.78
C VAL A 125 24.62 24.53 58.58
N GLU A 126 24.38 25.70 57.99
CA GLU A 126 23.72 26.81 58.70
C GLU A 126 22.28 26.48 59.15
N SER A 127 21.88 26.66 60.41
CA SER A 127 22.65 26.70 61.67
C SER A 127 21.67 26.54 62.85
N SER A 128 21.10 25.35 63.05
CA SER A 128 20.23 25.10 64.22
C SER A 128 20.17 23.66 64.69
N LEU A 129 20.34 22.67 63.80
CA LEU A 129 20.21 21.24 64.12
C LEU A 129 21.47 20.41 63.79
N VAL A 130 22.34 20.87 62.89
CA VAL A 130 23.55 20.11 62.51
C VAL A 130 24.61 20.15 63.61
N GLU A 131 24.83 21.29 64.26
CA GLU A 131 25.76 21.39 65.38
C GLU A 131 25.29 20.53 66.58
N PRO A 132 24.00 20.55 66.99
CA PRO A 132 23.46 19.54 67.90
C PRO A 132 23.66 18.08 67.44
N LEU A 133 23.47 17.74 66.15
CA LEU A 133 23.69 16.38 65.64
C LEU A 133 25.17 15.96 65.68
N LYS A 134 26.08 16.90 65.44
CA LYS A 134 27.53 16.69 65.53
C LYS A 134 27.94 16.50 66.99
N GLN A 135 27.49 17.38 67.89
CA GLN A 135 27.68 17.23 69.34
C GLN A 135 27.07 15.92 69.86
N ILE A 136 25.90 15.50 69.35
CA ILE A 136 25.29 14.19 69.66
C ILE A 136 26.18 13.02 69.20
N LYS A 137 26.79 13.08 68.01
CA LYS A 137 27.74 12.06 67.54
C LYS A 137 29.03 12.05 68.36
N GLU A 138 29.56 13.21 68.70
CA GLU A 138 30.77 13.37 69.51
C GLU A 138 30.53 12.90 70.96
N LEU A 139 29.36 13.21 71.55
CA LEU A 139 28.90 12.65 72.83
C LEU A 139 28.73 11.13 72.78
N LYS A 140 28.22 10.58 71.67
CA LYS A 140 28.09 9.12 71.51
C LYS A 140 29.46 8.43 71.38
N ALA A 141 30.40 9.04 70.67
CA ALA A 141 31.78 8.57 70.59
C ALA A 141 32.53 8.67 71.94
N GLY A 142 32.32 9.76 72.70
CA GLY A 142 32.83 9.89 74.07
C GLY A 142 32.21 8.88 75.05
N LEU A 143 31.04 8.32 74.72
CA LEU A 143 30.41 7.23 75.49
C LEU A 143 31.09 5.88 75.27
N ASP A 144 31.69 5.64 74.10
CA ASP A 144 32.56 4.47 73.89
C ASP A 144 33.86 4.58 74.71
N ASP A 145 34.30 5.81 75.02
CA ASP A 145 35.46 6.10 75.87
C ASP A 145 35.21 5.80 77.38
N VAL A 146 33.95 5.57 77.78
CA VAL A 146 33.61 4.98 79.09
C VAL A 146 34.24 3.60 79.25
N LYS A 147 34.50 2.89 78.14
CA LYS A 147 35.26 1.63 78.16
C LYS A 147 36.71 1.85 78.58
N THR A 148 37.34 2.91 78.10
CA THR A 148 38.69 3.34 78.50
C THR A 148 38.72 3.72 79.98
N ALA A 149 37.69 4.43 80.48
CA ALA A 149 37.54 4.73 81.90
C ALA A 149 37.31 3.49 82.78
N GLN A 150 36.56 2.49 82.29
CA GLN A 150 36.39 1.19 82.96
C GLN A 150 37.70 0.40 83.02
N GLU A 151 38.52 0.45 81.98
CA GLU A 151 39.86 -0.14 81.97
C GLU A 151 40.81 0.59 82.94
N GLY A 152 40.71 1.92 83.04
CA GLY A 152 41.43 2.73 84.04
C GLY A 152 41.06 2.39 85.49
N ILE A 153 39.77 2.40 85.85
CA ILE A 153 39.31 2.04 87.21
C ILE A 153 39.72 0.60 87.57
N LYS A 154 39.72 -0.31 86.60
CA LYS A 154 40.20 -1.68 86.78
C LYS A 154 41.72 -1.74 87.00
N SER A 155 42.50 -0.86 86.37
CA SER A 155 43.94 -0.72 86.61
C SER A 155 44.23 -0.18 88.01
N ASP A 156 43.60 0.94 88.40
CA ASP A 156 43.79 1.55 89.73
C ASP A 156 43.44 0.60 90.87
N ILE A 157 42.35 -0.16 90.75
CA ILE A 157 41.98 -1.16 91.76
C ILE A 157 42.94 -2.37 91.73
N GLN A 158 43.51 -2.73 90.58
CA GLN A 158 44.55 -3.76 90.53
C GLN A 158 45.85 -3.28 91.19
N GLU A 159 46.28 -2.04 90.95
CA GLU A 159 47.46 -1.46 91.63
C GLU A 159 47.27 -1.40 93.16
N GLN A 160 46.05 -1.09 93.64
CA GLN A 160 45.74 -1.15 95.06
C GLN A 160 45.77 -2.58 95.63
N LYS A 161 45.34 -3.59 94.87
CA LYS A 161 45.49 -5.00 95.27
C LYS A 161 46.95 -5.43 95.29
N ASP A 162 47.74 -5.05 94.29
CA ASP A 162 49.16 -5.38 94.20
C ASP A 162 49.94 -4.72 95.36
N ALA A 163 49.56 -3.49 95.76
CA ALA A 163 50.07 -2.84 96.95
C ALA A 163 49.69 -3.59 98.25
N LEU A 164 48.46 -4.09 98.38
CA LEU A 164 48.01 -4.92 99.52
C LEU A 164 48.75 -6.27 99.58
N GLU A 165 48.98 -6.92 98.44
CA GLU A 165 49.79 -8.15 98.35
C GLU A 165 51.25 -7.87 98.73
N GLY A 166 51.81 -6.71 98.31
CA GLY A 166 53.14 -6.25 98.73
C GLY A 166 53.27 -5.97 100.23
N TYR A 167 52.20 -5.50 100.89
CA TYR A 167 52.15 -5.42 102.36
C TYR A 167 52.15 -6.80 103.01
N LYS A 168 51.46 -7.79 102.43
CA LYS A 168 51.48 -9.18 102.88
C LYS A 168 52.88 -9.79 102.75
N THR A 169 53.59 -9.64 101.63
CA THR A 169 55.00 -10.08 101.50
C THR A 169 55.94 -9.39 102.51
N ARG A 170 55.68 -8.12 102.86
CA ARG A 170 56.42 -7.43 103.93
C ARG A 170 56.10 -7.94 105.34
N LEU A 171 54.87 -8.39 105.59
CA LEU A 171 54.47 -9.01 106.86
C LEU A 171 55.13 -10.38 107.05
N GLU A 172 55.20 -11.22 106.00
CA GLU A 172 55.96 -12.49 105.99
C GLU A 172 57.45 -12.28 106.32
N ALA A 173 58.02 -11.13 105.94
CA ALA A 173 59.40 -10.77 106.30
C ALA A 173 59.56 -10.35 107.77
N LEU A 174 58.53 -9.74 108.39
CA LEU A 174 58.53 -9.30 109.78
C LEU A 174 58.16 -10.41 110.77
N GLU A 175 57.45 -11.44 110.33
CA GLU A 175 57.14 -12.66 111.11
C GLU A 175 58.41 -13.31 111.68
N LYS A 176 59.54 -13.21 110.96
CA LYS A 176 60.88 -13.66 111.39
C LYS A 176 61.51 -12.84 112.52
N GLN A 177 60.86 -11.79 113.01
CA GLN A 177 61.35 -10.92 114.10
C GLN A 177 60.53 -11.02 115.40
N GLY A 178 59.61 -11.98 115.52
CA GLY A 178 59.01 -12.36 116.81
C GLY A 178 57.63 -11.76 117.15
N LEU A 179 56.80 -11.48 116.14
CA LEU A 179 55.38 -11.13 116.33
C LEU A 179 54.49 -12.38 116.53
N SER A 180 53.29 -12.19 117.09
CA SER A 180 52.34 -13.28 117.35
C SER A 180 51.60 -13.70 116.06
N GLU A 181 51.60 -15.00 115.78
CA GLU A 181 50.89 -15.63 114.64
C GLU A 181 49.39 -15.28 114.61
N SER A 182 48.79 -15.06 115.79
CA SER A 182 47.37 -14.69 115.92
C SER A 182 47.04 -13.27 115.45
N ASP A 183 47.99 -12.33 115.54
CA ASP A 183 47.79 -10.95 115.14
C ASP A 183 48.12 -10.74 113.66
N ILE A 184 49.12 -11.48 113.15
CA ILE A 184 49.42 -11.57 111.72
C ILE A 184 48.20 -12.13 110.97
N LYS A 185 47.57 -13.21 111.47
CA LYS A 185 46.35 -13.74 110.86
C LYS A 185 45.20 -12.73 110.80
N LYS A 186 44.94 -11.96 111.86
CA LYS A 186 43.93 -10.87 111.85
C LYS A 186 44.23 -9.80 110.80
N ILE A 187 45.50 -9.56 110.48
CA ILE A 187 45.90 -8.62 109.44
C ILE A 187 45.67 -9.22 108.05
N TYR A 188 45.99 -10.51 107.83
CA TYR A 188 45.67 -11.19 106.57
C TYR A 188 44.16 -11.30 106.33
N ASP A 189 43.37 -11.69 107.34
CA ASP A 189 41.91 -11.76 107.23
C ASP A 189 41.33 -10.39 106.83
N LYS A 190 41.84 -9.28 107.43
CA LYS A 190 41.46 -7.90 107.05
C LYS A 190 41.93 -7.48 105.66
N ILE A 191 43.10 -7.93 105.20
CA ILE A 191 43.56 -7.68 103.83
C ILE A 191 42.64 -8.42 102.84
N GLU A 192 42.25 -9.66 103.12
CA GLU A 192 41.33 -10.41 102.26
C GLU A 192 39.91 -9.82 102.25
N GLU A 193 39.41 -9.34 103.40
CA GLU A 193 38.17 -8.56 103.49
C GLU A 193 38.26 -7.25 102.67
N ALA A 194 39.37 -6.52 102.76
CA ALA A 194 39.59 -5.29 101.98
C ALA A 194 39.63 -5.57 100.47
N THR A 195 40.33 -6.63 100.05
CA THR A 195 40.37 -7.06 98.63
C THR A 195 38.98 -7.46 98.12
N LYS A 196 38.20 -8.21 98.91
CA LYS A 196 36.81 -8.57 98.57
C LYS A 196 35.89 -7.34 98.52
N ALA A 197 36.08 -6.37 99.41
CA ALA A 197 35.34 -5.10 99.38
C ALA A 197 35.68 -4.28 98.13
N LEU A 198 36.96 -4.24 97.71
CA LEU A 198 37.40 -3.62 96.46
C LEU A 198 36.81 -4.32 95.22
N ASP A 199 36.78 -5.65 95.17
CA ASP A 199 36.16 -6.41 94.07
C ASP A 199 34.66 -6.17 93.96
N LYS A 200 33.96 -6.13 95.10
CA LYS A 200 32.53 -5.79 95.15
C LYS A 200 32.30 -4.37 94.64
N LYS A 201 33.08 -3.39 95.14
CA LYS A 201 32.96 -1.98 94.74
C LYS A 201 33.24 -1.78 93.25
N LEU A 202 34.29 -2.40 92.71
CA LEU A 202 34.61 -2.41 91.28
C LEU A 202 33.44 -2.93 90.44
N SER A 203 32.81 -4.02 90.89
CA SER A 203 31.67 -4.64 90.20
C SER A 203 30.43 -3.75 90.21
N GLU A 204 30.13 -3.10 91.35
CA GLU A 204 28.99 -2.20 91.52
C GLU A 204 29.17 -0.90 90.73
N GLU A 205 30.36 -0.27 90.77
CA GLU A 205 30.65 0.97 90.04
C GLU A 205 30.66 0.76 88.51
N ILE A 206 31.24 -0.34 88.01
CA ILE A 206 31.18 -0.68 86.57
C ILE A 206 29.74 -0.97 86.13
N ALA A 207 28.94 -1.68 86.95
CA ALA A 207 27.55 -1.95 86.61
C ALA A 207 26.71 -0.67 86.54
N GLN A 208 26.89 0.25 87.48
CA GLN A 208 26.19 1.54 87.51
C GLN A 208 26.61 2.42 86.32
N LEU A 209 27.91 2.59 86.07
CA LEU A 209 28.41 3.34 84.90
C LEU A 209 27.87 2.78 83.58
N LYS A 210 27.75 1.45 83.46
CA LYS A 210 27.19 0.81 82.26
C LYS A 210 25.68 1.05 82.11
N ALA A 211 24.93 1.09 83.21
CA ALA A 211 23.52 1.42 83.19
C ALA A 211 23.29 2.90 82.82
N ASP A 212 24.08 3.81 83.37
CA ASP A 212 23.97 5.25 83.11
C ASP A 212 24.41 5.60 81.69
N ALA A 213 25.52 5.02 81.20
CA ALA A 213 25.94 5.16 79.80
C ALA A 213 24.87 4.65 78.83
N LYS A 214 24.25 3.49 79.10
CA LYS A 214 23.14 3.00 78.26
C LYS A 214 21.94 3.93 78.31
N SER A 215 21.52 4.38 79.50
CA SER A 215 20.42 5.33 79.69
C SER A 215 20.64 6.64 78.93
N LEU A 216 21.88 7.13 78.89
CA LEU A 216 22.24 8.34 78.15
C LEU A 216 22.28 8.09 76.63
N SER A 217 22.81 6.95 76.16
CA SER A 217 22.76 6.58 74.73
C SER A 217 21.32 6.43 74.23
N ASP A 218 20.43 5.78 74.99
CA ASP A 218 19.04 5.58 74.60
C ASP A 218 18.29 6.93 74.50
N LYS A 219 18.61 7.89 75.38
CA LYS A 219 18.10 9.28 75.30
C LYS A 219 18.68 10.04 74.10
N ILE A 220 19.97 9.88 73.82
CA ILE A 220 20.65 10.47 72.66
C ILE A 220 20.00 9.99 71.36
N ASP A 221 19.70 8.71 71.23
CA ASP A 221 19.08 8.14 70.02
C ASP A 221 17.62 8.63 69.84
N ALA A 222 16.87 8.83 70.92
CA ALA A 222 15.56 9.46 70.88
C ALA A 222 15.63 10.94 70.42
N VAL A 223 16.58 11.73 70.93
CA VAL A 223 16.78 13.13 70.50
C VAL A 223 17.22 13.20 69.04
N SER A 224 18.17 12.36 68.62
CA SER A 224 18.63 12.25 67.23
C SER A 224 17.47 11.96 66.26
N THR A 225 16.57 11.05 66.64
CA THR A 225 15.36 10.73 65.87
C THR A 225 14.45 11.94 65.70
N ASN A 226 14.16 12.66 66.78
CA ASN A 226 13.30 13.86 66.75
C ASN A 226 13.91 15.00 65.92
N VAL A 227 15.24 15.18 65.99
CA VAL A 227 15.96 16.19 65.21
C VAL A 227 15.91 15.88 63.71
N ASN A 228 16.04 14.62 63.31
CA ASN A 228 15.93 14.23 61.90
C ASN A 228 14.51 14.49 61.34
N VAL A 229 13.45 14.28 62.14
CA VAL A 229 12.06 14.61 61.74
C VAL A 229 11.88 16.12 61.56
N LEU A 230 12.43 16.95 62.47
CA LEU A 230 12.41 18.41 62.34
C LEU A 230 13.11 18.89 61.06
N ASN A 231 14.24 18.29 60.69
CA ASN A 231 15.01 18.67 59.50
C ASN A 231 14.23 18.45 58.18
N VAL A 232 13.28 17.51 58.15
CA VAL A 232 12.40 17.26 56.98
C VAL A 232 11.19 18.21 56.98
N LEU A 233 10.57 18.45 58.15
CA LEU A 233 9.35 19.24 58.27
C LEU A 233 9.58 20.76 58.14
N LEU A 234 10.68 21.28 58.67
CA LEU A 234 10.94 22.73 58.69
C LEU A 234 10.95 23.40 57.30
N PRO A 235 11.62 22.85 56.26
CA PRO A 235 11.68 23.46 54.92
C PRO A 235 10.53 23.08 53.98
N THR A 236 9.72 22.05 54.28
CA THR A 236 8.67 21.53 53.38
C THR A 236 7.24 21.90 53.80
N GLU A 237 7.05 22.41 55.01
CA GLU A 237 5.73 22.73 55.58
C GLU A 237 5.31 24.18 55.30
N LEU A 238 4.16 24.37 54.63
CA LEU A 238 3.57 25.70 54.38
C LEU A 238 3.12 26.36 55.70
N ARG A 239 3.60 27.58 55.96
CA ARG A 239 3.30 28.36 57.17
C ARG A 239 2.39 29.56 56.90
N SER A 240 2.60 30.24 55.78
CA SER A 240 1.77 31.38 55.35
C SER A 240 1.69 31.45 53.83
N ILE A 241 0.62 32.10 53.36
CA ILE A 241 0.47 32.55 51.97
C ILE A 241 0.18 34.05 51.98
N VAL A 242 0.87 34.82 51.15
CA VAL A 242 0.70 36.28 51.05
C VAL A 242 0.17 36.60 49.66
N PHE A 243 -0.91 37.37 49.56
CA PHE A 243 -1.51 37.73 48.27
C PHE A 243 -0.54 38.61 47.46
N ALA A 244 -0.36 38.27 46.18
CA ALA A 244 0.40 39.05 45.22
C ALA A 244 -0.58 39.84 44.34
N PRO A 245 -0.80 41.15 44.61
CA PRO A 245 -1.82 41.93 43.92
C PRO A 245 -1.42 42.25 42.47
N ASP A 246 -2.38 42.12 41.55
CA ASP A 246 -2.23 42.60 40.17
C ASP A 246 -2.20 44.14 40.11
N SER A 247 -2.82 44.79 41.10
CA SER A 247 -2.99 46.24 41.17
C SER A 247 -3.46 46.70 42.55
N TYR A 248 -3.44 48.02 42.78
CA TYR A 248 -4.05 48.64 43.96
C TYR A 248 -5.34 49.38 43.54
N TYR A 249 -6.49 48.92 44.02
CA TYR A 249 -7.77 49.58 43.78
C TYR A 249 -8.08 50.52 44.96
N TRP A 250 -7.98 51.83 44.72
CA TRP A 250 -8.14 52.87 45.76
C TRP A 250 -7.23 52.68 47.00
N GLY A 251 -6.04 52.11 46.79
CA GLY A 251 -5.06 51.84 47.84
C GLY A 251 -5.19 50.47 48.52
N ILE A 252 -6.21 49.67 48.17
CA ILE A 252 -6.38 48.29 48.65
C ILE A 252 -5.76 47.33 47.63
N GLU A 253 -5.02 46.32 48.09
CA GLU A 253 -4.52 45.20 47.29
C GLU A 253 -5.67 44.52 46.53
N ALA A 254 -5.57 44.44 45.20
CA ALA A 254 -6.68 44.01 44.36
C ALA A 254 -6.30 43.02 43.27
N ALA A 255 -7.12 41.98 43.12
CA ALA A 255 -7.17 41.18 41.89
C ALA A 255 -8.06 41.88 40.87
N LYS A 256 -7.58 42.00 39.64
CA LYS A 256 -8.35 42.60 38.55
C LYS A 256 -9.18 41.52 37.86
N ILE A 257 -10.51 41.67 37.84
CA ILE A 257 -11.39 40.74 37.12
C ILE A 257 -11.95 41.40 35.86
N GLN A 258 -12.07 40.59 34.81
CA GLN A 258 -12.72 41.01 33.57
C GLN A 258 -14.12 40.39 33.48
N THR A 259 -15.10 41.18 33.07
CA THR A 259 -16.46 40.72 32.75
C THR A 259 -16.71 40.88 31.26
N LEU A 260 -17.09 39.80 30.57
CA LEU A 260 -17.43 39.85 29.16
C LEU A 260 -18.93 40.07 29.01
N LYS A 261 -19.31 41.20 28.39
CA LYS A 261 -20.66 41.43 27.85
C LYS A 261 -20.69 40.95 26.39
N PHE A 262 -21.55 39.99 26.09
CA PHE A 262 -21.60 39.31 24.80
C PHE A 262 -23.02 39.20 24.23
N ASN A 263 -23.08 38.89 22.94
CA ASN A 263 -24.30 38.47 22.27
C ASN A 263 -24.25 36.94 22.11
N ALA A 264 -25.31 36.24 22.47
CA ALA A 264 -25.46 34.82 22.19
C ALA A 264 -26.35 34.61 20.96
N TYR A 265 -25.91 33.80 20.00
CA TYR A 265 -26.65 33.46 18.78
C TYR A 265 -27.11 31.99 18.81
N THR A 266 -28.30 31.74 18.26
CA THR A 266 -28.78 30.38 17.97
C THR A 266 -28.75 30.19 16.46
N LEU A 267 -27.83 29.34 15.97
CA LEU A 267 -27.64 29.07 14.55
C LEU A 267 -28.34 27.79 14.10
N SER A 268 -28.76 27.72 12.84
CA SER A 268 -29.22 26.46 12.25
C SER A 268 -28.04 25.49 12.04
N PRO A 269 -28.30 24.16 12.06
CA PRO A 269 -27.37 23.16 11.55
C PRO A 269 -26.97 23.49 10.11
N VAL A 270 -25.74 23.14 9.76
CA VAL A 270 -25.14 23.49 8.47
C VAL A 270 -24.72 22.23 7.72
N ALA A 271 -24.83 22.30 6.40
CA ALA A 271 -24.35 21.27 5.49
C ALA A 271 -23.85 21.91 4.21
N TRP A 272 -22.92 21.24 3.52
CA TRP A 272 -22.34 21.68 2.25
C TRP A 272 -23.38 21.84 1.11
N ASN A 273 -24.58 21.28 1.25
CA ASN A 273 -25.68 21.29 0.28
C ASN A 273 -26.99 21.94 0.78
N VAL A 274 -26.98 22.57 1.96
CA VAL A 274 -28.15 23.27 2.50
C VAL A 274 -27.81 24.75 2.65
N LYS A 275 -28.56 25.61 1.95
CA LYS A 275 -28.45 27.08 2.09
C LYS A 275 -28.69 27.48 3.55
N GLU A 276 -27.95 28.47 4.05
CA GLU A 276 -28.21 29.06 5.37
C GLU A 276 -29.65 29.62 5.44
N THR A 277 -30.36 29.32 6.53
CA THR A 277 -31.78 29.68 6.69
C THR A 277 -32.00 31.18 6.90
N LYS A 278 -30.95 31.90 7.34
CA LYS A 278 -30.85 33.36 7.39
C LYS A 278 -29.51 33.79 6.79
N GLY A 279 -29.52 34.90 6.05
CA GLY A 279 -28.28 35.51 5.56
C GLY A 279 -27.69 34.89 4.28
N TYR A 280 -28.42 34.02 3.57
CA TYR A 280 -27.99 33.44 2.29
C TYR A 280 -28.40 34.28 1.08
N ASP A 281 -29.70 34.58 0.91
CA ASP A 281 -30.21 35.33 -0.25
C ASP A 281 -30.29 36.86 -0.01
N LYS A 282 -29.99 37.32 1.21
CA LYS A 282 -29.98 38.75 1.62
C LYS A 282 -29.05 38.98 2.81
N ALA A 283 -28.63 40.24 3.02
CA ALA A 283 -27.74 40.63 4.12
C ALA A 283 -28.51 40.76 5.45
N GLU A 284 -28.62 39.65 6.19
CA GLU A 284 -29.21 39.62 7.54
C GLU A 284 -28.50 38.63 8.46
N ARG A 285 -28.39 38.95 9.76
CA ARG A 285 -27.82 38.06 10.79
C ARG A 285 -28.91 37.30 11.56
N TYR A 286 -28.52 36.22 12.25
CA TYR A 286 -29.37 35.54 13.23
C TYR A 286 -29.60 36.45 14.45
N GLU A 287 -30.73 36.27 15.15
CA GLU A 287 -31.07 37.06 16.33
C GLU A 287 -30.05 36.84 17.47
N ALA A 288 -29.71 37.92 18.17
CA ALA A 288 -28.81 37.91 19.32
C ALA A 288 -29.56 38.07 20.63
N LYS A 289 -29.17 37.32 21.66
CA LYS A 289 -29.59 37.55 23.05
C LYS A 289 -28.40 38.06 23.86
N ALA A 290 -28.53 39.23 24.47
CA ALA A 290 -27.47 39.79 25.33
C ALA A 290 -27.21 38.89 26.56
N GLY A 291 -25.94 38.77 26.94
CA GLY A 291 -25.47 38.01 28.10
C GLY A 291 -24.23 38.67 28.72
N SER A 292 -23.88 38.23 29.93
CA SER A 292 -22.68 38.65 30.65
C SER A 292 -22.07 37.46 31.38
N ARG A 293 -20.74 37.37 31.44
CA ARG A 293 -20.02 36.38 32.25
C ARG A 293 -18.71 36.94 32.82
N VAL A 294 -18.20 36.29 33.85
CA VAL A 294 -16.83 36.49 34.33
C VAL A 294 -15.86 35.81 33.35
N LEU A 295 -14.72 36.44 33.13
CA LEU A 295 -13.56 35.84 32.47
C LEU A 295 -12.62 35.26 33.53
N ALA A 296 -11.93 34.17 33.22
CA ALA A 296 -11.05 33.48 34.15
C ALA A 296 -9.96 34.42 34.68
N PHE A 297 -9.72 34.37 35.99
CA PHE A 297 -8.69 35.17 36.65
C PHE A 297 -8.06 34.37 37.79
N VAL A 298 -6.78 34.61 38.03
CA VAL A 298 -5.98 33.85 38.99
C VAL A 298 -5.52 34.79 40.10
N ALA A 299 -5.94 34.51 41.33
CA ALA A 299 -5.34 35.10 42.51
C ALA A 299 -4.00 34.41 42.78
N ASN A 300 -2.91 35.18 42.75
CA ASN A 300 -1.56 34.69 42.97
C ASN A 300 -1.16 34.89 44.44
N TYR A 301 -0.45 33.92 45.01
CA TYR A 301 0.03 33.98 46.39
C TYR A 301 1.47 33.48 46.51
N HIS A 302 2.33 34.26 47.16
CA HIS A 302 3.66 33.79 47.56
C HIS A 302 3.53 32.78 48.71
N MET A 303 4.13 31.60 48.55
CA MET A 303 4.18 30.58 49.60
C MET A 303 5.39 30.82 50.51
N ASN A 304 5.21 30.62 51.81
CA ASN A 304 6.30 30.73 52.79
C ASN A 304 6.37 29.48 53.69
N PRO A 305 7.49 28.72 53.65
CA PRO A 305 8.61 28.86 52.73
C PRO A 305 8.18 28.57 51.27
N SER A 306 8.89 29.12 50.30
CA SER A 306 8.60 28.91 48.87
C SER A 306 8.87 27.47 48.41
N THR A 307 9.61 26.70 49.21
CA THR A 307 9.86 25.26 49.07
C THR A 307 8.75 24.38 49.67
N ALA A 308 7.70 24.97 50.23
CA ALA A 308 6.61 24.21 50.84
C ALA A 308 5.88 23.32 49.82
N VAL A 309 5.55 22.10 50.23
CA VAL A 309 4.85 21.12 49.39
C VAL A 309 3.37 21.10 49.78
N ILE A 310 2.50 21.42 48.82
CA ILE A 310 1.04 21.25 48.95
C ILE A 310 0.64 20.08 48.05
N ASP A 311 0.17 18.98 48.64
CA ASP A 311 -0.34 17.82 47.91
C ASP A 311 -1.77 18.07 47.40
N PRO A 312 -2.02 18.10 46.07
CA PRO A 312 -3.36 18.30 45.52
C PRO A 312 -4.37 17.20 45.85
N ALA A 313 -3.91 16.01 46.25
CA ALA A 313 -4.80 14.90 46.61
C ALA A 313 -5.39 15.02 48.02
N THR A 314 -4.77 15.80 48.91
CA THR A 314 -5.14 15.85 50.34
C THR A 314 -5.36 17.25 50.90
N ALA A 315 -4.76 18.29 50.32
CA ALA A 315 -5.03 19.68 50.70
C ALA A 315 -6.36 20.18 50.11
N LYS A 316 -7.07 21.04 50.85
CA LYS A 316 -8.29 21.71 50.39
C LYS A 316 -8.02 23.20 50.25
N VAL A 317 -8.40 23.79 49.11
CA VAL A 317 -8.29 25.24 48.90
C VAL A 317 -9.69 25.83 48.76
N ASN A 318 -10.01 26.77 49.65
CA ASN A 318 -11.28 27.47 49.71
C ASN A 318 -11.06 28.98 49.54
N VAL A 319 -12.15 29.74 49.40
CA VAL A 319 -12.12 31.21 49.40
C VAL A 319 -13.18 31.72 50.36
N LEU A 320 -12.77 32.62 51.26
CA LEU A 320 -13.67 33.47 52.02
C LEU A 320 -14.01 34.68 51.15
N SER A 321 -15.27 35.12 51.18
CA SER A 321 -15.69 36.35 50.51
C SER A 321 -16.71 37.11 51.33
N GLY A 322 -16.81 38.42 51.09
CA GLY A 322 -17.91 39.23 51.61
C GLY A 322 -17.79 40.68 51.15
N ASP A 323 -18.86 41.44 51.28
CA ASP A 323 -18.86 42.86 50.95
C ASP A 323 -18.52 43.71 52.20
N LYS A 324 -17.72 44.76 52.02
CA LYS A 324 -17.29 45.71 53.07
C LYS A 324 -17.58 47.14 52.65
N GLU A 325 -17.90 47.97 53.64
CA GLU A 325 -18.12 49.40 53.46
C GLU A 325 -16.77 50.09 53.21
N TYR A 326 -16.68 50.97 52.21
CA TYR A 326 -15.49 51.80 51.97
C TYR A 326 -15.58 53.07 52.83
N GLU A 327 -16.75 53.73 52.85
CA GLU A 327 -17.15 54.68 53.90
C GLU A 327 -18.66 54.54 54.22
N ASN A 328 -18.99 54.21 55.48
CA ASN A 328 -20.33 54.23 56.14
C ASN A 328 -21.62 54.16 55.27
N THR A 329 -22.01 52.98 54.76
CA THR A 329 -23.42 52.64 54.46
C THR A 329 -23.69 51.12 54.44
N ARG A 330 -24.84 50.69 54.99
CA ARG A 330 -25.16 49.27 55.29
C ARG A 330 -25.11 48.32 54.08
N ALA A 331 -24.45 47.19 54.28
CA ALA A 331 -24.23 46.12 53.29
C ALA A 331 -25.50 45.45 52.70
N ALA A 332 -25.32 44.87 51.50
CA ALA A 332 -26.29 44.10 50.73
C ALA A 332 -25.70 42.77 50.22
N ALA A 333 -26.48 41.97 49.48
CA ALA A 333 -26.14 40.58 49.12
C ALA A 333 -24.86 40.40 48.26
N GLU A 334 -24.15 39.30 48.54
CA GLU A 334 -22.81 38.96 48.05
C GLU A 334 -22.76 38.52 46.58
N ALA A 335 -21.55 38.62 45.99
CA ALA A 335 -21.26 38.16 44.62
C ALA A 335 -21.16 36.62 44.48
N GLY A 336 -20.79 35.92 45.55
CA GLY A 336 -20.62 34.47 45.59
C GLY A 336 -19.35 34.00 44.86
N LEU A 337 -18.23 33.95 45.58
CA LEU A 337 -16.94 33.44 45.09
C LEU A 337 -16.78 31.95 45.42
N SER A 338 -16.11 31.23 44.53
CA SER A 338 -15.68 29.85 44.75
C SER A 338 -14.32 29.58 44.11
N VAL A 339 -13.59 28.59 44.61
CA VAL A 339 -12.34 28.12 43.97
C VAL A 339 -12.72 27.20 42.81
N ALA A 340 -12.33 27.56 41.59
CA ALA A 340 -12.56 26.78 40.37
C ALA A 340 -11.47 25.72 40.18
N SER A 341 -10.20 26.14 40.34
CA SER A 341 -9.02 25.27 40.30
C SER A 341 -7.85 25.96 41.01
N TRP A 342 -6.80 25.21 41.36
CA TRP A 342 -5.57 25.77 41.90
C TRP A 342 -4.37 24.89 41.54
N ASN A 343 -3.18 25.49 41.52
CA ASN A 343 -1.92 24.77 41.36
C ASN A 343 -0.77 25.50 42.08
N VAL A 344 0.34 24.79 42.30
CA VAL A 344 1.57 25.35 42.86
C VAL A 344 2.68 25.28 41.81
N GLU A 345 3.39 26.38 41.59
CA GLU A 345 4.48 26.47 40.63
C GLU A 345 5.47 27.55 41.07
N GLY A 346 6.78 27.26 41.05
CA GLY A 346 7.83 28.25 41.35
C GLY A 346 7.77 28.87 42.75
N GLY A 347 7.16 28.20 43.73
CA GLY A 347 6.93 28.74 45.08
C GLY A 347 5.76 29.72 45.18
N MET A 348 4.88 29.76 44.17
CA MET A 348 3.60 30.46 44.24
C MET A 348 2.42 29.49 44.18
N LEU A 349 1.41 29.75 45.01
CA LEU A 349 0.09 29.16 44.91
C LEU A 349 -0.75 30.05 43.98
N LYS A 350 -1.28 29.45 42.92
CA LYS A 350 -2.15 30.08 41.92
C LYS A 350 -3.57 29.55 42.13
N VAL A 351 -4.53 30.43 42.41
CA VAL A 351 -5.93 30.04 42.66
C VAL A 351 -6.85 30.71 41.66
N ASN A 352 -7.44 29.91 40.77
CA ASN A 352 -8.46 30.36 39.84
C ASN A 352 -9.80 30.47 40.56
N LEU A 353 -10.42 31.64 40.51
CA LEU A 353 -11.65 31.94 41.24
C LEU A 353 -12.82 32.12 40.27
N ASP A 354 -13.91 31.41 40.54
CA ASP A 354 -15.20 31.63 39.89
C ASP A 354 -16.04 32.64 40.70
N VAL A 355 -16.79 33.50 40.00
CA VAL A 355 -17.80 34.38 40.63
C VAL A 355 -19.16 34.14 40.01
N THR A 356 -20.13 33.79 40.85
CA THR A 356 -21.48 33.38 40.42
C THR A 356 -22.32 34.56 39.92
N ASN A 357 -22.16 35.74 40.54
CA ASN A 357 -22.97 36.94 40.28
C ASN A 357 -22.07 38.17 40.04
N PRO A 358 -21.38 38.28 38.89
CA PRO A 358 -20.47 39.40 38.60
C PRO A 358 -21.07 40.79 38.82
N GLU A 359 -22.37 40.94 38.53
CA GLU A 359 -23.10 42.20 38.64
C GLU A 359 -23.33 42.67 40.10
N LYS A 360 -23.06 41.82 41.09
CA LYS A 360 -23.17 42.14 42.52
C LYS A 360 -21.87 42.61 43.17
N ILE A 361 -20.75 42.50 42.45
CA ILE A 361 -19.42 42.91 42.94
C ILE A 361 -19.41 44.41 43.18
N LYS A 362 -19.08 44.82 44.40
CA LYS A 362 -19.15 46.21 44.82
C LYS A 362 -17.94 47.00 44.33
N SER A 363 -18.18 48.27 44.00
CA SER A 363 -17.14 49.22 43.61
C SER A 363 -17.27 50.51 44.41
N VAL A 364 -16.15 51.11 44.80
CA VAL A 364 -16.12 52.39 45.54
C VAL A 364 -16.97 53.45 44.84
N LYS A 365 -16.77 53.59 43.51
CA LYS A 365 -17.46 54.59 42.70
C LYS A 365 -18.96 54.35 42.51
N GLY A 366 -19.42 53.09 42.55
CA GLY A 366 -20.81 52.73 42.27
C GLY A 366 -21.65 52.39 43.51
N ASN A 367 -20.99 52.11 44.65
CA ASN A 367 -21.62 51.51 45.81
C ASN A 367 -21.07 52.00 47.16
N GLU A 368 -20.00 52.82 47.19
CA GLU A 368 -19.28 53.20 48.42
C GLU A 368 -18.82 51.98 49.25
N MET A 369 -18.58 50.86 48.55
CA MET A 369 -18.30 49.53 49.10
C MET A 369 -17.28 48.80 48.22
N VAL A 370 -16.64 47.77 48.78
CA VAL A 370 -15.71 46.85 48.09
C VAL A 370 -16.07 45.38 48.39
N THR A 371 -15.95 44.50 47.41
CA THR A 371 -16.05 43.04 47.63
C THR A 371 -14.66 42.50 47.96
N VAL A 372 -14.49 41.97 49.17
CA VAL A 372 -13.22 41.41 49.63
C VAL A 372 -13.21 39.89 49.59
N PHE A 373 -12.02 39.30 49.46
CA PHE A 373 -11.79 37.87 49.49
C PHE A 373 -10.46 37.52 50.17
N ALA A 374 -10.37 36.31 50.71
CA ALA A 374 -9.13 35.71 51.21
C ALA A 374 -9.12 34.22 50.88
N THR A 375 -8.01 33.69 50.35
CA THR A 375 -7.87 32.25 50.11
C THR A 375 -7.50 31.52 51.39
N GLN A 376 -8.06 30.32 51.56
CA GLN A 376 -7.73 29.41 52.64
C GLN A 376 -7.14 28.11 52.09
N VAL A 377 -6.01 27.68 52.64
CA VAL A 377 -5.40 26.37 52.38
C VAL A 377 -5.50 25.55 53.66
N THR A 378 -6.32 24.51 53.64
CA THR A 378 -6.43 23.53 54.71
C THR A 378 -5.54 22.33 54.40
N LEU A 379 -4.53 22.11 55.26
CA LEU A 379 -3.65 20.94 55.22
C LEU A 379 -4.16 19.86 56.19
N PRO A 380 -4.16 18.58 55.79
CA PRO A 380 -4.58 17.48 56.64
C PRO A 380 -3.69 17.35 57.89
N GLY A 381 -4.25 16.81 58.96
CA GLY A 381 -3.45 16.40 60.12
C GLY A 381 -2.52 15.22 59.78
N MET A 382 -1.38 15.14 60.46
CA MET A 382 -0.37 14.10 60.23
C MET A 382 -0.05 13.34 61.53
N ALA A 383 -0.05 12.01 61.47
CA ALA A 383 0.39 11.18 62.59
C ALA A 383 1.93 11.11 62.64
N LEU A 384 2.52 11.56 63.74
CA LEU A 384 3.99 11.57 63.92
C LEU A 384 4.45 10.29 64.64
N ASN A 385 3.67 9.77 65.58
CA ASN A 385 3.85 8.48 66.24
C ASN A 385 2.52 8.03 66.90
N LYS A 386 2.54 6.94 67.68
CA LYS A 386 1.33 6.35 68.31
C LYS A 386 0.57 7.32 69.23
N ASP A 387 1.25 8.28 69.84
CA ASP A 387 0.70 9.12 70.91
C ASP A 387 0.73 10.63 70.55
N GLN A 388 1.19 10.99 69.35
CA GLN A 388 1.31 12.38 68.88
C GLN A 388 0.85 12.56 67.43
N ASN A 389 -0.15 13.41 67.23
CA ASN A 389 -0.69 13.79 65.92
C ASN A 389 -0.67 15.32 65.77
N LEU A 390 -0.25 15.81 64.60
CA LEU A 390 -0.53 17.17 64.14
C LEU A 390 -2.01 17.26 63.74
N ALA A 391 -2.71 18.26 64.25
CA ALA A 391 -4.10 18.53 63.87
C ALA A 391 -4.22 19.11 62.46
N GLU A 392 -5.42 19.02 61.86
CA GLU A 392 -5.76 19.76 60.63
C GLU A 392 -5.56 21.27 60.87
N ARG A 393 -5.00 21.97 59.89
CA ARG A 393 -4.66 23.41 59.99
C ARG A 393 -5.06 24.15 58.73
N THR A 394 -5.60 25.35 58.91
CA THR A 394 -6.02 26.23 57.80
C THR A 394 -5.19 27.50 57.82
N ILE A 395 -4.36 27.67 56.79
CA ILE A 395 -3.65 28.93 56.51
C ILE A 395 -4.62 29.82 55.72
N THR A 396 -4.82 31.06 56.17
CA THR A 396 -5.64 32.06 55.45
C THR A 396 -4.72 33.17 54.95
N SER A 397 -4.90 33.64 53.72
CA SER A 397 -4.18 34.80 53.19
C SER A 397 -4.65 36.10 53.84
N ASP A 398 -3.94 37.18 53.57
CA ASP A 398 -4.48 38.53 53.73
C ASP A 398 -5.77 38.71 52.89
N TYR A 399 -6.62 39.65 53.30
CA TYR A 399 -7.82 40.02 52.56
C TYR A 399 -7.47 41.02 51.44
N ALA A 400 -7.84 40.66 50.21
CA ALA A 400 -7.72 41.50 49.03
C ALA A 400 -9.12 41.89 48.50
N THR A 401 -9.20 42.87 47.60
CA THR A 401 -10.46 43.25 46.94
C THR A 401 -10.53 42.77 45.50
N LEU A 402 -11.75 42.59 44.98
CA LEU A 402 -12.02 42.49 43.55
C LEU A 402 -12.50 43.84 43.01
N TYR A 403 -12.11 44.19 41.78
CA TYR A 403 -12.79 45.23 41.01
C TYR A 403 -12.99 44.79 39.56
N ALA A 404 -14.20 45.01 39.05
CA ALA A 404 -14.60 44.57 37.72
C ALA A 404 -14.35 45.63 36.66
N GLU A 405 -13.66 45.25 35.57
CA GLU A 405 -13.71 45.94 34.29
C GLU A 405 -14.55 45.13 33.30
N SER A 406 -15.45 45.78 32.55
CA SER A 406 -16.19 45.10 31.47
C SER A 406 -15.49 45.20 30.13
N ILE A 407 -15.24 44.06 29.50
CA ILE A 407 -15.01 43.97 28.06
C ILE A 407 -16.33 43.71 27.33
N SER A 408 -16.40 44.10 26.05
CA SER A 408 -17.62 44.02 25.25
C SER A 408 -17.31 43.92 23.76
N ASP A 409 -18.34 43.76 22.92
CA ASP A 409 -18.22 43.78 21.45
C ASP A 409 -17.19 42.74 20.94
N LEU A 410 -17.33 41.51 21.44
CA LEU A 410 -16.56 40.36 21.00
C LEU A 410 -16.92 40.05 19.53
N LYS A 411 -15.93 40.10 18.65
CA LYS A 411 -16.11 39.93 17.21
C LYS A 411 -15.04 39.04 16.60
N LEU A 412 -15.46 38.14 15.73
CA LEU A 412 -14.54 37.40 14.87
C LEU A 412 -13.98 38.30 13.79
N ALA A 413 -12.65 38.35 13.71
CA ALA A 413 -11.90 39.07 12.71
C ALA A 413 -11.17 38.11 11.77
N HIS A 414 -10.97 38.56 10.53
CA HIS A 414 -10.05 37.97 9.58
C HIS A 414 -8.66 38.50 9.89
N ARG A 415 -7.73 37.59 10.22
CA ARG A 415 -6.33 37.92 10.43
C ARG A 415 -5.66 38.10 9.06
N ALA A 416 -4.82 39.11 8.90
CA ALA A 416 -3.99 39.30 7.70
C ALA A 416 -2.49 39.40 8.05
N GLY A 417 -1.64 38.65 7.35
CA GLY A 417 -0.20 38.58 7.60
C GLY A 417 0.53 37.85 6.48
N ASP A 418 1.86 37.98 6.45
CA ASP A 418 2.69 37.41 5.37
C ASP A 418 2.80 35.85 5.47
N ASP A 419 2.37 35.25 6.60
CA ASP A 419 2.34 33.81 6.86
C ASP A 419 1.04 33.09 6.43
N ILE A 420 0.07 33.82 5.88
CA ILE A 420 -1.25 33.30 5.49
C ILE A 420 -1.64 33.67 4.06
N PRO A 421 -2.41 32.82 3.37
CA PRO A 421 -2.67 32.92 1.92
C PRO A 421 -3.79 33.92 1.57
N PHE A 422 -3.77 35.10 2.19
CA PHE A 422 -4.76 36.17 2.02
C PHE A 422 -4.71 36.79 0.61
N LEU A 423 -5.87 36.99 0.00
CA LEU A 423 -6.04 37.47 -1.38
C LEU A 423 -6.30 38.99 -1.48
N GLY A 424 -6.22 39.73 -0.39
CA GLY A 424 -6.45 41.18 -0.38
C GLY A 424 -7.93 41.58 -0.47
N VAL A 425 -8.87 40.64 -0.31
CA VAL A 425 -10.31 40.95 -0.33
C VAL A 425 -10.78 41.35 1.06
N GLU A 426 -11.07 42.64 1.19
CA GLU A 426 -11.51 43.28 2.42
C GLU A 426 -13.03 43.14 2.65
N SER A 427 -13.41 42.87 3.90
CA SER A 427 -14.79 42.91 4.38
C SER A 427 -15.29 44.36 4.48
N PRO A 428 -16.55 44.66 4.10
CA PRO A 428 -17.15 45.97 4.33
C PRO A 428 -17.30 46.30 5.83
N ASN A 429 -17.22 45.29 6.70
CA ASN A 429 -17.36 45.43 8.15
C ASN A 429 -15.98 45.55 8.81
N LYS A 430 -15.54 46.79 9.07
CA LYS A 430 -14.20 47.07 9.63
C LYS A 430 -14.16 46.82 11.14
N SER A 431 -13.08 46.21 11.62
CA SER A 431 -12.74 46.24 13.04
C SER A 431 -12.12 47.60 13.37
N VAL A 432 -12.32 48.11 14.59
CA VAL A 432 -11.82 49.44 14.99
C VAL A 432 -10.34 49.41 15.42
N LEU A 433 -9.69 48.24 15.34
CA LEU A 433 -8.24 48.02 15.56
C LEU A 433 -7.34 48.54 14.42
N GLY A 434 -7.79 49.59 13.72
CA GLY A 434 -7.05 50.25 12.64
C GLY A 434 -6.26 51.45 13.14
N GLY A 435 -5.07 51.24 13.70
CA GLY A 435 -4.16 52.34 14.04
C GLY A 435 -2.90 51.98 14.83
N LEU A 436 -1.74 52.31 14.26
CA LEU A 436 -0.43 52.46 14.91
C LEU A 436 0.21 51.24 15.60
N ASP A 437 -0.20 50.03 15.26
CA ASP A 437 0.73 48.89 15.34
C ASP A 437 1.36 48.68 13.96
N LYS A 438 2.70 48.73 13.87
CA LYS A 438 3.41 48.83 12.58
C LYS A 438 3.47 47.49 11.83
N ASP A 439 3.22 46.40 12.56
CA ASP A 439 3.50 45.04 12.13
C ASP A 439 2.21 44.25 11.78
N HIS A 440 1.03 44.82 12.04
CA HIS A 440 -0.28 44.17 11.81
C HIS A 440 -1.11 44.93 10.77
N LYS A 441 -1.16 44.41 9.53
CA LYS A 441 -1.53 45.22 8.34
C LYS A 441 -3.04 45.33 8.05
N HIS A 442 -3.89 44.34 8.37
CA HIS A 442 -5.35 44.44 8.13
C HIS A 442 -6.14 43.72 9.24
N HIS A 443 -6.99 44.47 9.96
CA HIS A 443 -7.88 43.97 11.00
C HIS A 443 -9.34 44.24 10.62
N GLN A 444 -10.02 43.25 10.05
CA GLN A 444 -11.40 43.39 9.57
C GLN A 444 -12.28 42.29 10.14
N LEU A 445 -13.58 42.54 10.26
CA LEU A 445 -14.47 41.49 10.73
C LEU A 445 -14.63 40.43 9.63
N LEU A 446 -14.89 39.17 10.02
CA LEU A 446 -15.32 38.16 9.07
C LEU A 446 -16.56 38.64 8.30
N MET A 447 -16.78 38.11 7.10
CA MET A 447 -17.98 38.40 6.33
C MET A 447 -19.20 37.99 7.16
N GLN A 448 -20.16 38.89 7.36
CA GLN A 448 -21.19 38.73 8.39
C GLN A 448 -22.33 37.77 7.96
N HIS A 449 -22.40 37.49 6.65
CA HIS A 449 -23.45 36.72 5.99
C HIS A 449 -22.86 35.88 4.86
N ALA A 450 -23.47 34.74 4.54
CA ALA A 450 -23.13 33.97 3.33
C ALA A 450 -23.42 34.78 2.04
N PHE A 451 -24.45 35.64 2.07
CA PHE A 451 -24.77 36.59 1.01
C PHE A 451 -23.62 37.56 0.73
N GLU A 452 -23.02 38.11 1.77
CA GLU A 452 -21.88 39.04 1.68
C GLU A 452 -20.63 38.31 1.20
N ALA A 453 -20.31 37.16 1.80
CA ALA A 453 -19.11 36.39 1.48
C ALA A 453 -19.08 35.84 0.03
N ALA A 454 -20.25 35.64 -0.59
CA ALA A 454 -20.31 35.02 -1.91
C ALA A 454 -21.49 35.43 -2.80
N VAL A 455 -22.74 35.27 -2.34
CA VAL A 455 -23.93 35.25 -3.22
C VAL A 455 -24.23 36.63 -3.85
N SER A 456 -23.90 37.71 -3.16
CA SER A 456 -24.08 39.09 -3.64
C SER A 456 -23.21 39.47 -4.85
N GLY A 457 -22.21 38.64 -5.19
CA GLY A 457 -21.24 38.93 -6.26
C GLY A 457 -20.29 40.12 -5.97
N LYS A 458 -20.44 40.80 -4.82
CA LYS A 458 -19.73 42.04 -4.50
C LYS A 458 -18.31 41.81 -3.98
N PHE A 459 -18.06 40.68 -3.32
CA PHE A 459 -16.76 40.35 -2.71
C PHE A 459 -16.25 39.00 -3.23
N GLY A 460 -14.94 38.93 -3.46
CA GLY A 460 -14.24 37.70 -3.86
C GLY A 460 -13.93 36.80 -2.67
N PRO A 461 -13.28 35.64 -2.93
CA PRO A 461 -12.67 34.84 -1.87
C PRO A 461 -11.61 35.63 -1.09
N GLN A 462 -11.56 35.45 0.22
CA GLN A 462 -10.65 36.15 1.12
C GLN A 462 -9.29 35.46 1.19
N ASP A 463 -9.27 34.13 1.22
CA ASP A 463 -8.06 33.32 1.34
C ASP A 463 -7.91 32.37 0.16
N SER A 464 -6.76 31.73 0.05
CA SER A 464 -6.49 30.67 -0.91
C SER A 464 -5.86 29.42 -0.29
N VAL A 465 -5.96 28.30 -0.97
CA VAL A 465 -5.15 27.10 -0.67
C VAL A 465 -4.85 26.36 -1.96
N ASN A 466 -3.63 25.86 -2.09
CA ASN A 466 -3.26 25.08 -3.27
C ASN A 466 -4.01 23.74 -3.28
N TYR A 467 -4.44 23.29 -4.46
CA TYR A 467 -5.30 22.11 -4.63
C TYR A 467 -4.76 20.84 -3.94
N ASN A 468 -3.43 20.75 -3.77
CA ASN A 468 -2.68 19.63 -3.18
C ASN A 468 -2.12 19.90 -1.78
N GLU A 469 -2.41 21.04 -1.16
CA GLU A 469 -1.95 21.40 0.18
C GLU A 469 -3.15 21.43 1.17
N THR A 470 -2.88 21.65 2.46
CA THR A 470 -3.89 21.82 3.51
C THR A 470 -3.78 23.21 4.12
N LEU A 471 -4.86 23.70 4.74
CA LEU A 471 -4.92 25.02 5.39
C LEU A 471 -5.45 24.88 6.82
N ASP A 472 -4.68 25.35 7.79
CA ASP A 472 -5.12 25.46 9.19
C ASP A 472 -5.99 26.72 9.35
N LEU A 473 -7.31 26.53 9.42
CA LEU A 473 -8.28 27.62 9.46
C LEU A 473 -8.12 28.53 10.70
N ARG A 474 -7.47 28.04 11.78
CA ARG A 474 -7.21 28.85 12.98
C ARG A 474 -6.25 30.01 12.72
N LYS A 475 -5.41 29.92 11.68
CA LYS A 475 -4.47 30.99 11.31
C LYS A 475 -5.14 32.18 10.61
N LEU A 476 -6.35 31.98 10.10
CA LEU A 476 -7.14 32.98 9.36
C LEU A 476 -8.05 33.82 10.26
N VAL A 477 -8.22 33.42 11.52
CA VAL A 477 -9.23 33.98 12.43
C VAL A 477 -8.64 34.41 13.75
N GLU A 478 -9.14 35.54 14.24
CA GLU A 478 -8.81 36.08 15.55
C GLU A 478 -10.04 36.72 16.19
N VAL A 479 -9.95 37.08 17.47
CA VAL A 479 -11.07 37.65 18.22
C VAL A 479 -10.72 39.04 18.73
N HIS A 480 -11.50 40.03 18.31
CA HIS A 480 -11.37 41.41 18.77
C HIS A 480 -12.45 41.72 19.82
N TYR A 481 -12.10 42.52 20.81
CA TYR A 481 -13.01 43.00 21.86
C TYR A 481 -12.73 44.47 22.18
N LYS A 482 -13.70 45.18 22.73
CA LYS A 482 -13.51 46.50 23.35
C LYS A 482 -13.29 46.35 24.85
N ASN A 483 -12.18 46.86 25.37
CA ASN A 483 -11.91 46.90 26.80
C ASN A 483 -12.78 47.95 27.53
N ALA A 484 -12.67 48.03 28.86
CA ALA A 484 -13.47 48.96 29.67
C ALA A 484 -13.23 50.45 29.38
N LYS A 485 -12.14 50.81 28.66
CA LYS A 485 -11.87 52.17 28.19
C LYS A 485 -12.42 52.42 26.77
N GLY A 486 -13.17 51.48 26.21
CA GLY A 486 -13.69 51.52 24.84
C GLY A 486 -12.67 51.22 23.74
N VAL A 487 -11.43 50.90 24.11
CA VAL A 487 -10.33 50.65 23.16
C VAL A 487 -10.40 49.21 22.67
N THR A 488 -10.41 49.01 21.36
CA THR A 488 -10.38 47.67 20.75
C THR A 488 -9.02 47.00 20.96
N ARG A 489 -9.05 45.69 21.27
CA ARG A 489 -7.90 44.83 21.59
C ARG A 489 -8.10 43.46 20.97
N LEU A 490 -6.97 42.81 20.65
CA LEU A 490 -6.90 41.40 20.28
C LEU A 490 -7.00 40.55 21.56
N MET A 491 -7.80 39.49 21.52
CA MET A 491 -7.76 38.40 22.49
C MET A 491 -6.77 37.37 21.96
N THR A 492 -5.68 37.15 22.70
CA THR A 492 -4.64 36.18 22.33
C THR A 492 -5.16 34.74 22.40
N ALA A 493 -4.46 33.79 21.77
CA ALA A 493 -4.83 32.38 21.80
C ALA A 493 -4.90 31.84 23.25
N ASP A 494 -3.93 32.21 24.08
CA ASP A 494 -3.86 31.85 25.50
C ASP A 494 -5.04 32.44 26.29
N GLU A 495 -5.42 33.71 26.03
CA GLU A 495 -6.62 34.31 26.63
C GLU A 495 -7.92 33.62 26.16
N LEU A 496 -8.00 33.20 24.90
CA LEU A 496 -9.12 32.43 24.33
C LEU A 496 -9.28 31.09 25.08
N GLU A 497 -8.19 30.33 25.21
CA GLU A 497 -8.17 29.02 25.87
C GLU A 497 -8.45 29.15 27.38
N ALA A 498 -7.78 30.07 28.07
CA ALA A 498 -8.00 30.33 29.50
C ALA A 498 -9.45 30.72 29.81
N ASN A 499 -10.14 31.38 28.87
CA ASN A 499 -11.55 31.73 29.01
C ASN A 499 -12.54 30.66 28.53
N GLY A 500 -12.05 29.46 28.20
CA GLY A 500 -12.84 28.35 27.70
C GLY A 500 -13.53 28.64 26.38
N MET A 501 -12.97 29.52 25.56
CA MET A 501 -13.49 29.88 24.25
C MET A 501 -12.79 29.08 23.14
N LYS A 502 -13.52 28.71 22.09
CA LYS A 502 -12.96 27.97 20.95
C LYS A 502 -13.65 28.30 19.63
N TYR A 503 -12.90 28.18 18.54
CA TYR A 503 -13.46 28.23 17.20
C TYR A 503 -14.12 26.89 16.82
N LYS A 504 -15.18 26.97 16.03
CA LYS A 504 -15.78 25.85 15.30
C LYS A 504 -15.88 26.25 13.84
N PHE A 505 -15.29 25.44 12.96
CA PHE A 505 -15.31 25.64 11.52
C PHE A 505 -16.24 24.62 10.87
N GLU A 506 -17.14 25.07 10.01
CA GLU A 506 -18.11 24.21 9.33
C GLU A 506 -18.23 24.62 7.86
N ILE A 507 -18.24 23.65 6.94
CA ILE A 507 -18.46 23.95 5.52
C ILE A 507 -19.97 24.13 5.28
N THR A 508 -20.35 25.31 4.77
CA THR A 508 -21.74 25.68 4.43
C THR A 508 -21.93 25.66 2.91
N ALA A 509 -23.17 25.58 2.43
CA ALA A 509 -23.42 25.54 1.00
C ALA A 509 -23.05 26.85 0.30
N LEU A 510 -22.59 26.74 -0.95
CA LEU A 510 -22.46 27.87 -1.85
C LEU A 510 -22.80 27.45 -3.28
N TYR A 511 -23.91 27.98 -3.77
CA TYR A 511 -24.35 27.86 -5.16
C TYR A 511 -24.14 29.20 -5.88
N LEU A 512 -23.52 29.16 -7.05
CA LEU A 512 -23.24 30.31 -7.92
C LEU A 512 -23.91 30.09 -9.28
N GLY A 513 -24.67 31.08 -9.77
CA GLY A 513 -25.47 30.93 -10.99
C GLY A 513 -26.56 29.86 -10.85
N SER A 514 -26.88 29.16 -11.95
CA SER A 514 -27.82 28.02 -12.01
C SER A 514 -27.19 26.67 -11.60
N ASN A 515 -25.96 26.65 -11.07
CA ASN A 515 -25.27 25.40 -10.72
C ASN A 515 -26.03 24.60 -9.65
N GLU A 516 -26.38 23.34 -9.95
CA GLU A 516 -26.96 22.39 -8.99
C GLU A 516 -25.91 21.81 -8.02
N THR A 517 -24.62 21.92 -8.33
CA THR A 517 -23.51 21.48 -7.47
C THR A 517 -22.98 22.65 -6.64
N SER A 518 -22.87 22.44 -5.33
CA SER A 518 -22.30 23.41 -4.40
C SER A 518 -20.78 23.50 -4.56
N GLU A 519 -20.24 24.72 -4.65
CA GLU A 519 -18.81 25.01 -4.66
C GLU A 519 -18.09 24.33 -3.49
N SER A 520 -18.74 24.34 -2.33
CA SER A 520 -18.30 23.72 -1.08
C SER A 520 -18.18 22.19 -1.10
N ALA A 521 -18.70 21.51 -2.13
CA ALA A 521 -18.48 20.07 -2.32
C ALA A 521 -17.02 19.71 -2.63
N HIS A 522 -16.22 20.69 -3.10
CA HIS A 522 -14.82 20.52 -3.52
C HIS A 522 -13.79 20.65 -2.37
N ALA A 523 -14.23 20.51 -1.12
CA ALA A 523 -13.36 20.57 0.05
C ALA A 523 -13.93 19.78 1.23
N ALA A 524 -13.08 19.48 2.21
CA ALA A 524 -13.45 18.91 3.50
C ALA A 524 -12.63 19.52 4.65
N ILE A 525 -13.17 19.46 5.87
CA ILE A 525 -12.45 19.73 7.11
C ILE A 525 -12.22 18.39 7.83
N ASN A 526 -11.04 18.19 8.41
CA ASN A 526 -10.70 16.96 9.13
C ASN A 526 -11.62 16.79 10.35
N PRO A 527 -12.44 15.72 10.43
CA PRO A 527 -13.38 15.53 11.54
C PRO A 527 -12.69 15.21 12.87
N LYS A 528 -11.38 14.87 12.88
CA LYS A 528 -10.63 14.60 14.11
C LYS A 528 -10.17 15.87 14.84
N ASP A 529 -9.87 16.94 14.10
CA ASP A 529 -9.35 18.20 14.66
C ASP A 529 -10.33 19.36 14.55
N GLY A 530 -11.22 19.34 13.54
CA GLY A 530 -12.26 20.34 13.33
C GLY A 530 -11.78 21.65 12.68
N TYR A 531 -10.54 21.73 12.20
CA TYR A 531 -9.96 22.97 11.62
C TYR A 531 -8.99 22.77 10.44
N THR A 532 -8.49 21.56 10.16
CA THR A 532 -7.64 21.31 8.99
C THR A 532 -8.49 21.21 7.74
N PHE A 533 -8.50 22.27 6.93
CA PHE A 533 -9.17 22.33 5.63
C PHE A 533 -8.31 21.74 4.52
N ARG A 534 -8.92 21.07 3.55
CA ARG A 534 -8.27 20.70 2.28
C ARG A 534 -9.25 20.77 1.11
N PRO A 535 -8.81 21.21 -0.08
CA PRO A 535 -9.47 20.87 -1.34
C PRO A 535 -9.57 19.35 -1.48
N GLN A 536 -10.59 18.86 -2.17
CA GLN A 536 -10.68 17.47 -2.63
C GLN A 536 -11.83 17.31 -3.63
N MET A 537 -11.80 16.28 -4.48
CA MET A 537 -12.86 16.06 -5.46
C MET A 537 -14.20 15.68 -4.80
N PRO A 538 -15.33 16.17 -5.31
CA PRO A 538 -16.64 15.62 -4.99
C PRO A 538 -16.82 14.22 -5.61
N GLU A 539 -17.82 13.47 -5.15
CA GLU A 539 -18.31 12.25 -5.80
C GLU A 539 -19.51 12.62 -6.69
N TYR A 540 -19.53 12.16 -7.95
CA TYR A 540 -20.67 12.38 -8.84
C TYR A 540 -21.64 11.19 -8.75
N ASP A 541 -22.90 11.46 -8.45
CA ASP A 541 -23.93 10.42 -8.46
C ASP A 541 -24.49 10.13 -9.86
N LYS A 542 -25.49 9.23 -9.95
CA LYS A 542 -26.12 8.87 -11.24
C LYS A 542 -26.86 10.01 -11.93
N ALA A 543 -27.17 11.10 -11.21
CA ALA A 543 -27.72 12.34 -11.76
C ALA A 543 -26.63 13.39 -12.06
N HIS A 544 -25.37 13.09 -11.75
CA HIS A 544 -24.20 13.97 -11.87
C HIS A 544 -24.22 15.20 -10.95
N VAL A 545 -24.98 15.14 -9.85
CA VAL A 545 -24.89 16.14 -8.79
C VAL A 545 -23.66 15.83 -7.95
N GLY A 546 -22.71 16.79 -7.87
CA GLY A 546 -21.48 16.62 -7.11
C GLY A 546 -21.73 16.63 -5.60
N LYS A 547 -21.40 15.53 -4.93
CA LYS A 547 -21.54 15.31 -3.49
C LYS A 547 -20.21 15.48 -2.77
N GLN A 548 -20.22 16.20 -1.65
CA GLN A 548 -19.02 16.30 -0.80
C GLN A 548 -18.61 14.90 -0.30
N GLN A 549 -17.37 14.51 -0.57
CA GLN A 549 -16.81 13.27 -0.04
C GLN A 549 -16.32 13.46 1.40
N ALA A 550 -16.16 12.36 2.14
CA ALA A 550 -15.50 12.37 3.44
C ALA A 550 -14.06 12.89 3.35
N TYR A 551 -13.52 13.44 4.44
CA TYR A 551 -12.13 13.90 4.49
C TYR A 551 -11.17 12.74 4.18
N GLY A 552 -10.42 12.86 3.10
CA GLY A 552 -9.48 11.83 2.62
C GLY A 552 -9.56 11.55 1.12
N ALA A 553 -10.56 12.07 0.41
CA ALA A 553 -10.68 11.94 -1.05
C ALA A 553 -9.52 12.58 -1.83
N GLU A 554 -9.48 12.34 -3.15
CA GLU A 554 -8.39 12.78 -4.03
C GLU A 554 -8.25 14.32 -4.09
N GLN A 555 -7.00 14.80 -4.10
CA GLN A 555 -6.65 16.20 -4.33
C GLN A 555 -6.17 16.38 -5.78
N ALA A 556 -7.06 16.85 -6.67
CA ALA A 556 -6.79 17.00 -8.09
C ALA A 556 -6.96 18.45 -8.60
N ARG A 557 -6.21 18.78 -9.65
CA ARG A 557 -6.17 20.11 -10.29
C ARG A 557 -7.54 20.63 -10.78
N PRO A 558 -8.53 19.82 -11.20
CA PRO A 558 -9.88 20.31 -11.54
C PRO A 558 -10.65 21.00 -10.39
N THR A 559 -10.17 20.92 -9.14
CA THR A 559 -10.71 21.75 -8.05
C THR A 559 -10.26 23.22 -8.11
N ILE A 560 -9.21 23.57 -8.86
CA ILE A 560 -8.70 24.93 -8.99
C ILE A 560 -9.78 25.86 -9.53
N GLY A 561 -9.88 27.06 -8.95
CA GLY A 561 -10.91 28.04 -9.29
C GLY A 561 -12.20 27.91 -8.47
N ARG A 562 -12.47 26.74 -7.88
CA ARG A 562 -13.61 26.56 -6.95
C ARG A 562 -13.41 27.34 -5.66
N THR A 563 -14.51 27.72 -5.03
CA THR A 563 -14.53 28.68 -3.92
C THR A 563 -15.35 28.26 -2.69
N PRO A 564 -15.03 27.14 -2.01
CA PRO A 564 -15.74 26.68 -0.80
C PRO A 564 -15.97 27.77 0.25
N LEU A 565 -17.13 27.71 0.90
CA LEU A 565 -17.56 28.64 1.94
C LEU A 565 -17.54 27.98 3.33
N VAL A 566 -16.80 28.57 4.25
CA VAL A 566 -16.66 28.11 5.64
C VAL A 566 -17.38 29.09 6.57
N ARG A 567 -18.26 28.56 7.42
CA ARG A 567 -18.83 29.28 8.57
C ARG A 567 -17.91 29.08 9.77
N VAL A 568 -17.50 30.19 10.38
CA VAL A 568 -16.72 30.23 11.61
C VAL A 568 -17.64 30.64 12.75
N SER A 569 -17.65 29.89 13.84
CA SER A 569 -18.38 30.23 15.07
C SER A 569 -17.44 30.27 16.26
N LEU A 570 -17.53 31.31 17.08
CA LEU A 570 -16.84 31.43 18.36
C LEU A 570 -17.75 30.88 19.45
N LEU A 571 -17.33 29.82 20.13
CA LEU A 571 -18.09 29.14 21.18
C LEU A 571 -17.52 29.48 22.57
N ASP A 572 -18.38 29.57 23.58
CA ASP A 572 -17.98 29.49 24.98
C ASP A 572 -17.89 28.04 25.49
N LYS A 573 -17.49 27.89 26.77
CA LYS A 573 -17.37 26.60 27.47
C LYS A 573 -18.69 25.81 27.54
N ASP A 574 -19.83 26.49 27.47
CA ASP A 574 -21.17 25.90 27.50
C ASP A 574 -21.70 25.61 26.08
N GLY A 575 -20.90 25.88 25.04
CA GLY A 575 -21.26 25.68 23.64
C GLY A 575 -22.14 26.78 23.03
N LYS A 576 -22.30 27.94 23.69
CA LYS A 576 -23.06 29.08 23.13
C LYS A 576 -22.22 29.82 22.11
N VAL A 577 -22.83 30.18 20.97
CA VAL A 577 -22.17 30.98 19.93
C VAL A 577 -22.13 32.45 20.36
N LEU A 578 -20.94 33.00 20.59
CA LEU A 578 -20.69 34.38 21.02
C LEU A 578 -20.56 35.36 19.84
N ASP A 579 -20.05 34.87 18.72
CA ASP A 579 -20.10 35.53 17.40
C ASP A 579 -19.92 34.47 16.31
N TYR A 580 -20.27 34.82 15.08
CA TYR A 580 -20.07 33.96 13.91
C TYR A 580 -19.84 34.82 12.66
N GLY A 581 -19.17 34.26 11.67
CA GLY A 581 -18.95 34.88 10.36
C GLY A 581 -18.59 33.83 9.32
N TYR A 582 -18.21 34.28 8.13
CA TYR A 582 -17.90 33.43 6.99
C TYR A 582 -16.56 33.79 6.37
N ILE A 583 -15.86 32.78 5.85
CA ILE A 583 -14.66 32.89 5.03
C ILE A 583 -14.89 32.11 3.75
N ARG A 584 -14.64 32.73 2.60
CA ARG A 584 -14.66 32.08 1.29
C ARG A 584 -13.22 31.84 0.84
N ILE A 585 -12.87 30.59 0.55
CA ILE A 585 -11.51 30.15 0.26
C ILE A 585 -11.41 29.78 -1.23
N LYS A 586 -10.47 30.35 -1.98
CA LYS A 586 -10.21 29.99 -3.38
C LYS A 586 -9.22 28.83 -3.47
N ILE A 587 -9.54 27.83 -4.27
CA ILE A 587 -8.62 26.74 -4.56
C ILE A 587 -7.68 27.20 -5.70
N THR A 588 -6.37 27.12 -5.46
CA THR A 588 -5.32 27.68 -6.32
C THR A 588 -4.28 26.63 -6.71
N GLU A 589 -3.25 27.06 -7.45
CA GLU A 589 -2.11 26.23 -7.79
C GLU A 589 -0.79 26.89 -7.36
N LYS A 590 0.14 26.06 -6.88
CA LYS A 590 1.53 26.43 -6.67
C LYS A 590 2.25 26.44 -8.01
N LYS A 591 2.49 27.64 -8.58
CA LYS A 591 3.19 27.80 -9.86
C LYS A 591 4.53 27.05 -9.86
N THR A 592 4.60 25.99 -10.65
CA THR A 592 5.81 25.20 -10.90
C THR A 592 5.94 25.03 -12.42
N PRO A 593 7.14 25.08 -13.04
CA PRO A 593 7.26 25.06 -14.51
C PRO A 593 6.81 23.74 -15.12
N ALA A 594 6.18 23.79 -16.30
CA ALA A 594 5.70 22.62 -17.01
C ALA A 594 6.85 21.79 -17.61
N THR A 595 6.71 20.46 -17.53
CA THR A 595 7.52 19.48 -18.26
C THR A 595 6.76 19.05 -19.51
N VAL A 596 7.46 18.76 -20.61
CA VAL A 596 6.82 18.24 -21.83
C VAL A 596 6.40 16.78 -21.60
N GLU A 597 5.10 16.56 -21.48
CA GLU A 597 4.49 15.23 -21.33
C GLU A 597 4.28 14.55 -22.71
N PRO A 598 4.30 13.20 -22.78
CA PRO A 598 3.98 12.45 -23.99
C PRO A 598 2.47 12.43 -24.30
N ASP A 599 2.11 12.11 -25.55
CA ASP A 599 0.72 11.94 -26.02
C ASP A 599 -0.11 11.05 -25.08
N LYS A 600 -1.29 11.55 -24.68
CA LYS A 600 -2.18 10.86 -23.74
C LYS A 600 -3.47 10.40 -24.42
N HIS A 601 -4.17 9.43 -23.84
CA HIS A 601 -5.45 8.95 -24.36
C HIS A 601 -6.45 8.57 -23.26
N VAL A 602 -7.75 8.65 -23.58
CA VAL A 602 -8.88 8.16 -22.76
C VAL A 602 -9.69 7.17 -23.59
N ASP A 603 -10.12 6.09 -22.97
CA ASP A 603 -10.91 5.03 -23.59
C ASP A 603 -12.37 5.06 -23.13
N TYR A 604 -13.30 5.26 -24.07
CA TYR A 604 -14.73 5.12 -23.83
C TYR A 604 -15.27 3.80 -24.36
N GLN A 605 -15.81 3.01 -23.44
CA GLN A 605 -16.42 1.73 -23.73
C GLN A 605 -17.90 1.92 -24.13
N GLY A 606 -18.19 1.74 -25.41
CA GLY A 606 -19.56 1.71 -25.94
C GLY A 606 -20.36 0.51 -25.40
N PRO A 607 -21.70 0.55 -25.49
CA PRO A 607 -22.58 -0.45 -24.89
C PRO A 607 -22.43 -1.83 -25.56
N ASP A 608 -22.62 -2.86 -24.76
CA ASP A 608 -22.80 -4.24 -25.23
C ASP A 608 -23.94 -4.30 -26.25
N TYR A 609 -23.71 -4.98 -27.38
CA TYR A 609 -24.61 -4.98 -28.52
C TYR A 609 -25.02 -6.40 -28.89
N ASN A 610 -26.33 -6.62 -29.09
CA ASN A 610 -26.89 -7.90 -29.53
C ASN A 610 -27.17 -7.85 -31.02
N TYR A 611 -26.15 -8.12 -31.84
CA TYR A 611 -26.31 -8.33 -33.29
C TYR A 611 -26.46 -9.84 -33.56
N SER A 612 -27.67 -10.37 -33.32
CA SER A 612 -28.03 -11.74 -33.68
C SER A 612 -28.49 -11.81 -35.13
N TYR A 613 -27.68 -12.42 -35.98
CA TYR A 613 -28.03 -12.79 -37.36
C TYR A 613 -27.87 -14.30 -37.47
N ASN A 614 -28.97 -15.02 -37.65
CA ASN A 614 -29.05 -16.47 -37.55
C ASN A 614 -29.08 -17.14 -38.95
N GLY A 615 -28.84 -16.35 -40.00
CA GLY A 615 -28.86 -16.78 -41.40
C GLY A 615 -30.16 -16.44 -42.15
N GLU A 616 -31.10 -15.73 -41.53
CA GLU A 616 -32.39 -15.34 -42.11
C GLU A 616 -32.25 -14.73 -43.50
N CYS A 617 -33.17 -15.02 -44.43
CA CYS A 617 -33.14 -14.47 -45.78
C CYS A 617 -33.33 -12.93 -45.83
N THR A 618 -33.85 -12.33 -44.76
CA THR A 618 -34.02 -10.87 -44.60
C THR A 618 -33.14 -10.35 -43.47
N ASP A 619 -32.35 -9.30 -43.70
CA ASP A 619 -31.47 -8.71 -42.69
C ASP A 619 -32.23 -7.79 -41.70
N PRO A 620 -31.93 -7.83 -40.39
CA PRO A 620 -32.40 -6.83 -39.45
C PRO A 620 -31.66 -5.49 -39.67
N ALA A 621 -32.42 -4.43 -39.93
CA ALA A 621 -31.88 -3.10 -40.23
C ALA A 621 -31.81 -2.22 -38.98
N THR A 622 -30.66 -2.20 -38.29
CA THR A 622 -30.38 -1.32 -37.14
C THR A 622 -29.02 -0.62 -37.29
N GLU A 623 -29.01 0.71 -37.18
CA GLU A 623 -27.77 1.50 -37.05
C GLU A 623 -27.14 1.21 -35.68
N TRP A 624 -25.82 1.03 -35.61
CA TRP A 624 -25.10 1.01 -34.33
C TRP A 624 -24.57 2.42 -34.06
N LYS A 625 -24.81 2.94 -32.85
CA LYS A 625 -24.30 4.25 -32.44
C LYS A 625 -23.96 4.28 -30.95
N TYR A 626 -22.99 5.11 -30.61
CA TYR A 626 -22.60 5.43 -29.25
C TYR A 626 -22.23 6.91 -29.16
N GLU A 627 -22.72 7.58 -28.11
CA GLU A 627 -22.44 8.98 -27.80
C GLU A 627 -21.93 9.04 -26.36
N THR A 628 -20.89 9.84 -26.10
CA THR A 628 -20.45 10.11 -24.73
C THR A 628 -21.46 11.03 -24.03
N LYS A 629 -21.41 11.10 -22.70
CA LYS A 629 -22.04 12.20 -21.97
C LYS A 629 -21.07 13.35 -21.85
N TRP A 630 -21.56 14.59 -21.99
CA TRP A 630 -20.79 15.83 -21.84
C TRP A 630 -19.79 15.79 -20.67
N ILE A 631 -20.30 15.54 -19.45
CA ILE A 631 -19.49 15.54 -18.24
C ILE A 631 -18.44 14.43 -18.20
N GLN A 632 -18.59 13.33 -18.93
CA GLN A 632 -17.55 12.30 -18.99
C GLN A 632 -16.38 12.79 -19.84
N THR A 633 -16.65 13.22 -21.09
CA THR A 633 -15.59 13.63 -22.01
C THR A 633 -14.84 14.87 -21.56
N GLU A 634 -15.53 15.94 -21.14
CA GLU A 634 -14.84 17.15 -20.71
C GLU A 634 -14.07 16.93 -19.39
N TYR A 635 -14.67 16.28 -18.38
CA TYR A 635 -14.00 16.02 -17.10
C TYR A 635 -12.78 15.11 -17.24
N ASP A 636 -12.89 13.99 -17.95
CA ASP A 636 -11.78 13.03 -18.09
C ASP A 636 -10.60 13.66 -18.85
N LEU A 637 -10.88 14.46 -19.89
CA LEU A 637 -9.85 15.17 -20.65
C LEU A 637 -9.14 16.24 -19.78
N TYR A 638 -9.90 17.06 -19.06
CA TYR A 638 -9.33 18.09 -18.16
C TYR A 638 -8.54 17.45 -17.02
N HIS A 639 -9.06 16.36 -16.43
CA HIS A 639 -8.39 15.60 -15.36
C HIS A 639 -7.09 14.94 -15.83
N MET A 640 -7.12 14.21 -16.95
CA MET A 640 -5.95 13.53 -17.53
C MET A 640 -4.80 14.49 -17.89
N LEU A 641 -5.15 15.68 -18.39
CA LEU A 641 -4.20 16.74 -18.70
C LEU A 641 -3.80 17.56 -17.47
N GLY A 642 -4.60 17.53 -16.41
CA GLY A 642 -4.43 18.37 -15.23
C GLY A 642 -4.74 19.85 -15.49
N ILE A 643 -5.51 20.21 -16.50
CA ILE A 643 -5.76 21.61 -16.88
C ILE A 643 -7.19 22.05 -16.60
N THR A 644 -7.41 23.35 -16.56
CA THR A 644 -8.76 23.94 -16.51
C THR A 644 -9.47 23.86 -17.86
N ARG A 645 -10.79 24.06 -17.87
CA ARG A 645 -11.59 24.10 -19.10
C ARG A 645 -11.12 25.21 -20.05
N GLU A 646 -10.84 26.39 -19.50
CA GLU A 646 -10.41 27.56 -20.25
C GLU A 646 -9.02 27.34 -20.89
N GLU A 647 -8.10 26.69 -20.17
CA GLU A 647 -6.80 26.27 -20.71
C GLU A 647 -6.96 25.21 -21.81
N PHE A 648 -7.88 24.26 -21.63
CA PHE A 648 -8.18 23.25 -22.65
C PHE A 648 -8.74 23.88 -23.92
N GLU A 649 -9.81 24.66 -23.85
CA GLU A 649 -10.42 25.30 -25.04
C GLU A 649 -9.44 26.26 -25.72
N ALA A 650 -8.64 27.00 -24.96
CA ALA A 650 -7.59 27.86 -25.49
C ALA A 650 -6.51 27.06 -26.25
N ASN A 651 -6.04 25.94 -25.72
CA ASN A 651 -4.96 25.16 -26.32
C ASN A 651 -5.40 24.16 -27.41
N TYR A 652 -6.54 23.48 -27.22
CA TYR A 652 -7.02 22.41 -28.11
C TYR A 652 -8.20 22.81 -29.00
N GLY A 653 -8.87 23.92 -28.70
CA GLY A 653 -10.09 24.34 -29.39
C GLY A 653 -11.34 23.59 -28.90
N THR A 654 -12.46 23.84 -29.57
CA THR A 654 -13.80 23.33 -29.17
C THR A 654 -14.21 22.02 -29.85
N SER A 655 -13.34 21.42 -30.68
CA SER A 655 -13.67 20.25 -31.50
C SER A 655 -12.38 19.49 -31.86
N PRO A 656 -12.38 18.14 -31.92
CA PRO A 656 -11.24 17.37 -32.41
C PRO A 656 -10.89 17.70 -33.88
N VAL A 657 -9.69 17.30 -34.30
CA VAL A 657 -9.22 17.44 -35.69
C VAL A 657 -10.22 16.82 -36.66
N LYS A 658 -10.61 17.59 -37.68
CA LYS A 658 -11.53 17.18 -38.75
C LYS A 658 -10.78 16.69 -39.97
N ASP A 659 -11.35 15.70 -40.64
CA ASP A 659 -10.94 15.27 -41.98
C ASP A 659 -11.34 16.36 -42.99
N LEU A 660 -10.34 16.90 -43.69
CA LEU A 660 -10.48 17.98 -44.67
C LEU A 660 -11.27 17.59 -45.92
N THR A 661 -11.51 16.29 -46.12
CA THR A 661 -12.13 15.71 -47.33
C THR A 661 -13.64 15.53 -47.19
N ASN A 662 -14.12 15.20 -45.99
CA ASN A 662 -15.53 14.86 -45.72
C ASN A 662 -16.18 15.65 -44.57
N GLY A 663 -15.42 16.44 -43.81
CA GLY A 663 -15.92 17.30 -42.73
C GLY A 663 -16.25 16.60 -41.41
N ASN A 664 -16.06 15.27 -41.32
CA ASN A 664 -16.21 14.49 -40.09
C ASN A 664 -14.95 14.60 -39.21
N LEU A 665 -14.96 13.98 -38.03
CA LEU A 665 -13.75 13.88 -37.21
C LEU A 665 -12.76 12.90 -37.85
N GLN A 666 -11.47 13.28 -37.89
CA GLN A 666 -10.41 12.41 -38.38
C GLN A 666 -10.24 11.22 -37.43
N GLN A 667 -10.28 10.01 -37.98
CA GLN A 667 -10.06 8.79 -37.22
C GLN A 667 -8.59 8.37 -37.21
N TYR A 668 -8.17 7.85 -36.06
CA TYR A 668 -6.86 7.31 -35.76
C TYR A 668 -7.00 5.92 -35.14
N LYS A 669 -5.99 5.07 -35.29
CA LYS A 669 -5.86 3.76 -34.63
C LYS A 669 -4.64 3.75 -33.74
N LEU A 670 -4.65 2.98 -32.67
CA LEU A 670 -3.41 2.66 -31.95
C LEU A 670 -2.54 1.77 -32.86
N SER A 671 -1.26 2.11 -32.98
CA SER A 671 -0.28 1.30 -33.74
C SER A 671 0.10 0.03 -32.97
N ASP A 672 0.56 -1.00 -33.70
CA ASP A 672 0.88 -2.33 -33.17
C ASP A 672 1.90 -2.34 -32.02
N ASN A 673 2.64 -1.23 -31.82
CA ASN A 673 3.60 -1.05 -30.73
C ASN A 673 2.94 -0.64 -29.39
N GLY A 674 1.63 -0.31 -29.39
CA GLY A 674 0.85 0.09 -28.22
C GLY A 674 1.19 1.47 -27.63
N LYS A 675 1.93 2.33 -28.34
CA LYS A 675 2.51 3.59 -27.85
C LYS A 675 2.19 4.83 -28.69
N THR A 676 1.90 4.67 -29.97
CA THR A 676 1.65 5.78 -30.91
C THR A 676 0.33 5.60 -31.65
N PHE A 677 -0.36 6.69 -31.97
CA PHE A 677 -1.56 6.68 -32.80
C PHE A 677 -1.24 7.03 -34.24
N GLU A 678 -1.80 6.27 -35.18
CA GLU A 678 -1.65 6.45 -36.62
C GLU A 678 -2.98 6.88 -37.24
N MET A 679 -2.94 7.77 -38.24
CA MET A 679 -4.12 8.17 -39.00
C MET A 679 -4.69 6.97 -39.78
N MET A 680 -6.00 6.75 -39.72
CA MET A 680 -6.64 5.65 -40.44
C MET A 680 -6.86 6.04 -41.92
N ALA A 681 -6.31 5.24 -42.83
CA ALA A 681 -6.52 5.39 -44.27
C ALA A 681 -7.96 5.00 -44.70
N GLU A 682 -8.56 4.03 -44.00
CA GLU A 682 -9.97 3.66 -44.13
C GLU A 682 -10.66 3.86 -42.77
N PRO A 683 -11.51 4.89 -42.59
CA PRO A 683 -12.26 5.08 -41.34
C PRO A 683 -13.32 3.98 -41.17
N ILE A 684 -13.61 3.62 -39.93
CA ILE A 684 -14.65 2.65 -39.57
C ILE A 684 -15.88 3.45 -39.12
N GLY A 685 -16.89 3.58 -39.98
CA GLY A 685 -18.06 4.42 -39.69
C GLY A 685 -17.75 5.91 -39.57
N GLN A 686 -18.65 6.65 -38.91
CA GLN A 686 -18.60 8.11 -38.79
C GLN A 686 -18.39 8.54 -37.33
N ALA A 687 -17.29 9.25 -37.06
CA ALA A 687 -17.06 9.96 -35.80
C ALA A 687 -17.49 11.43 -35.95
N TYR A 688 -18.20 11.96 -34.96
CA TYR A 688 -18.84 13.28 -35.03
C TYR A 688 -18.84 14.03 -33.69
N THR A 689 -18.90 15.35 -33.77
CA THR A 689 -19.27 16.23 -32.64
C THR A 689 -20.71 16.70 -32.81
N ARG A 690 -21.47 16.72 -31.72
CA ARG A 690 -22.78 17.39 -31.64
C ARG A 690 -22.74 18.41 -30.51
N ASN A 691 -23.14 19.64 -30.79
CA ASN A 691 -23.31 20.65 -29.74
C ASN A 691 -24.64 20.44 -29.03
N GLU A 692 -24.64 20.55 -27.71
CA GLU A 692 -25.84 20.72 -26.89
C GLU A 692 -25.83 22.15 -26.33
N THR A 693 -26.93 22.88 -26.53
CA THR A 693 -27.15 24.21 -25.95
C THR A 693 -28.00 24.07 -24.71
N SER A 694 -27.48 24.51 -23.57
CA SER A 694 -28.29 24.72 -22.37
C SER A 694 -29.30 25.86 -22.60
N PRO A 695 -30.60 25.69 -22.26
CA PRO A 695 -31.61 26.75 -22.42
C PRO A 695 -31.43 27.99 -21.52
N GLU A 696 -30.63 27.90 -20.44
CA GLU A 696 -30.61 28.92 -19.38
C GLU A 696 -29.45 29.92 -19.45
N ASP A 697 -28.33 29.53 -20.06
CA ASP A 697 -27.08 30.32 -20.08
C ASP A 697 -26.41 30.39 -21.47
N GLY A 698 -26.92 29.66 -22.47
CA GLY A 698 -26.44 29.73 -23.85
C GLY A 698 -25.04 29.16 -24.08
N THR A 699 -24.49 28.41 -23.12
CA THR A 699 -23.22 27.71 -23.30
C THR A 699 -23.36 26.57 -24.30
N LEU A 700 -22.36 26.46 -25.19
CA LEU A 700 -22.23 25.40 -26.18
C LEU A 700 -21.25 24.36 -25.63
N THR A 701 -21.69 23.12 -25.44
CA THR A 701 -20.82 21.99 -25.06
C THR A 701 -20.87 20.89 -26.13
N SER A 702 -19.74 20.21 -26.34
CA SER A 702 -19.56 19.30 -27.49
C SER A 702 -19.55 17.83 -27.07
N ILE A 703 -20.63 17.11 -27.36
CA ILE A 703 -20.70 15.66 -27.24
C ILE A 703 -19.92 15.02 -28.40
N LEU A 704 -19.12 14.00 -28.10
CA LEU A 704 -18.48 13.15 -29.11
C LEU A 704 -19.29 11.89 -29.33
N GLY A 705 -19.44 11.47 -30.59
CA GLY A 705 -20.15 10.26 -30.96
C GLY A 705 -19.51 9.49 -32.10
N TRP A 706 -19.81 8.20 -32.16
CA TRP A 706 -19.41 7.28 -33.21
C TRP A 706 -20.60 6.44 -33.65
N LYS A 707 -20.79 6.28 -34.96
CA LYS A 707 -21.86 5.45 -35.52
C LYS A 707 -21.42 4.66 -36.76
N LEU A 708 -22.07 3.52 -36.95
CA LEU A 708 -21.92 2.60 -38.07
C LEU A 708 -23.27 2.43 -38.74
N THR A 709 -23.34 2.61 -40.06
CA THR A 709 -24.53 2.26 -40.83
C THR A 709 -24.84 0.76 -40.69
N ALA A 710 -26.08 0.35 -40.93
CA ALA A 710 -26.49 -1.06 -40.81
C ALA A 710 -25.62 -2.01 -41.68
N ALA A 711 -25.13 -1.54 -42.83
CA ALA A 711 -24.23 -2.30 -43.70
C ALA A 711 -22.82 -2.46 -43.10
N GLU A 712 -22.26 -1.38 -42.53
CA GLU A 712 -20.95 -1.41 -41.85
C GLU A 712 -21.01 -2.25 -40.56
N ALA A 713 -22.05 -2.06 -39.74
CA ALA A 713 -22.27 -2.84 -38.52
C ALA A 713 -22.40 -4.34 -38.83
N LYS A 714 -23.17 -4.73 -39.87
CA LYS A 714 -23.25 -6.11 -40.33
C LYS A 714 -21.89 -6.64 -40.80
N LYS A 715 -21.17 -5.91 -41.67
CA LYS A 715 -19.84 -6.33 -42.15
C LYS A 715 -18.89 -6.56 -40.98
N LEU A 716 -18.79 -5.60 -40.06
CA LEU A 716 -17.86 -5.59 -38.95
C LEU A 716 -18.16 -6.67 -37.90
N PHE A 717 -19.41 -6.73 -37.42
CA PHE A 717 -19.80 -7.55 -36.28
C PHE A 717 -20.26 -8.97 -36.62
N VAL A 718 -20.83 -9.17 -37.82
CA VAL A 718 -21.43 -10.45 -38.23
C VAL A 718 -20.54 -11.17 -39.24
N THR A 719 -20.12 -10.49 -40.31
CA THR A 719 -19.32 -11.11 -41.40
C THR A 719 -17.86 -11.29 -41.00
N GLU A 720 -17.19 -10.23 -40.55
CA GLU A 720 -15.78 -10.27 -40.13
C GLU A 720 -15.61 -10.74 -38.68
N LYS A 721 -16.71 -10.81 -37.90
CA LYS A 721 -16.74 -11.18 -36.47
C LYS A 721 -15.72 -10.41 -35.61
N LYS A 722 -15.37 -9.17 -35.97
CA LYS A 722 -14.45 -8.35 -35.21
C LYS A 722 -15.10 -7.94 -33.88
N ALA A 723 -14.40 -8.21 -32.79
CA ALA A 723 -14.77 -7.80 -31.44
C ALA A 723 -13.80 -6.71 -30.97
N ASN A 724 -14.25 -5.87 -30.02
CA ASN A 724 -13.47 -4.77 -29.43
C ASN A 724 -12.86 -3.86 -30.50
N VAL A 725 -13.63 -3.52 -31.54
CA VAL A 725 -13.16 -2.60 -32.57
C VAL A 725 -13.03 -1.22 -31.96
N GLU A 726 -11.91 -0.57 -32.22
CA GLU A 726 -11.62 0.76 -31.69
C GLU A 726 -11.28 1.75 -32.81
N ILE A 727 -11.71 2.99 -32.59
CA ILE A 727 -11.28 4.18 -33.34
C ILE A 727 -10.88 5.24 -32.33
N ALA A 728 -10.02 6.19 -32.69
CA ALA A 728 -9.72 7.35 -31.86
C ALA A 728 -9.89 8.66 -32.64
N VAL A 729 -10.24 9.74 -31.94
CA VAL A 729 -10.25 11.11 -32.47
C VAL A 729 -9.27 11.98 -31.70
N LYS A 730 -8.57 12.89 -32.38
CA LYS A 730 -7.46 13.66 -31.81
C LYS A 730 -7.84 15.10 -31.48
N TYR A 731 -7.61 15.53 -30.24
CA TYR A 731 -7.43 16.94 -29.89
C TYR A 731 -5.94 17.29 -30.06
N GLU A 732 -5.65 18.21 -30.99
CA GLU A 732 -4.28 18.65 -31.27
C GLU A 732 -3.89 19.84 -30.38
N SER A 733 -2.75 19.74 -29.71
CA SER A 733 -2.23 20.82 -28.88
C SER A 733 -1.61 21.93 -29.74
N LYS A 734 -2.09 23.17 -29.59
CA LYS A 734 -1.49 24.36 -30.22
C LYS A 734 -0.11 24.66 -29.65
N ASP A 735 0.13 24.38 -28.37
CA ASP A 735 1.43 24.53 -27.72
C ASP A 735 1.96 23.19 -27.17
N LYS A 736 2.58 22.42 -28.07
CA LYS A 736 3.21 21.12 -27.75
C LYS A 736 4.41 21.23 -26.79
N SER A 737 4.84 22.44 -26.42
CA SER A 737 5.84 22.64 -25.35
C SER A 737 5.23 22.66 -23.95
N LYS A 738 3.90 22.79 -23.84
CA LYS A 738 3.16 22.77 -22.57
C LYS A 738 2.26 21.55 -22.41
N TYR A 739 1.61 21.11 -23.49
CA TYR A 739 0.61 20.05 -23.41
C TYR A 739 0.70 19.07 -24.60
N PRO A 740 0.49 17.76 -24.38
CA PRO A 740 0.58 16.71 -25.41
C PRO A 740 -0.61 16.73 -26.39
N ASP A 741 -0.56 15.99 -27.51
CA ASP A 741 -1.80 15.67 -28.23
C ASP A 741 -2.62 14.67 -27.40
N VAL A 742 -3.96 14.74 -27.52
CA VAL A 742 -4.85 13.84 -26.77
C VAL A 742 -5.78 13.07 -27.70
N PHE A 743 -5.82 11.76 -27.51
CA PHE A 743 -6.64 10.84 -28.28
C PHE A 743 -7.83 10.35 -27.44
N VAL A 744 -9.04 10.53 -27.96
CA VAL A 744 -10.26 9.96 -27.38
C VAL A 744 -10.59 8.69 -28.15
N THR A 745 -10.31 7.53 -27.55
CA THR A 745 -10.62 6.21 -28.12
C THR A 745 -12.07 5.84 -27.83
N PHE A 746 -12.79 5.39 -28.85
CA PHE A 746 -14.07 4.71 -28.74
C PHE A 746 -13.87 3.22 -28.97
N LYS A 747 -14.38 2.39 -28.07
CA LYS A 747 -14.37 0.92 -28.22
C LYS A 747 -15.79 0.40 -28.33
N THR A 748 -16.04 -0.52 -29.25
CA THR A 748 -17.33 -1.23 -29.32
C THR A 748 -17.51 -2.10 -28.07
N GLY A 749 -18.73 -2.20 -27.54
CA GLY A 749 -19.06 -3.09 -26.43
C GLY A 749 -18.81 -4.57 -26.72
N LYS A 750 -19.13 -5.43 -25.76
CA LYS A 750 -19.10 -6.87 -26.00
C LYS A 750 -20.28 -7.26 -26.90
N ARG A 751 -20.02 -8.07 -27.93
CA ARG A 751 -21.09 -8.76 -28.66
C ARG A 751 -21.82 -9.70 -27.69
N THR A 752 -23.10 -9.44 -27.47
CA THR A 752 -24.00 -10.30 -26.70
C THR A 752 -24.89 -11.13 -27.63
N GLY A 753 -25.45 -12.23 -27.11
CA GLY A 753 -26.15 -13.25 -27.91
C GLY A 753 -25.32 -14.53 -28.12
N THR A 754 -25.98 -15.66 -28.32
CA THR A 754 -25.33 -16.94 -28.63
C THR A 754 -25.02 -17.04 -30.12
N ASP A 755 -23.85 -17.61 -30.47
CA ASP A 755 -23.47 -17.77 -31.88
C ASP A 755 -24.48 -18.66 -32.58
N SER A 756 -25.26 -18.08 -33.49
CA SER A 756 -26.52 -18.64 -33.98
C SER A 756 -26.40 -19.39 -35.31
N THR A 757 -25.15 -19.63 -35.75
CA THR A 757 -24.78 -20.42 -36.92
C THR A 757 -25.68 -21.66 -37.05
N PRO A 758 -26.45 -21.79 -38.14
CA PRO A 758 -27.27 -22.97 -38.38
C PRO A 758 -26.34 -24.17 -38.62
N ALA A 759 -26.79 -25.37 -38.26
CA ALA A 759 -25.97 -26.58 -38.37
C ALA A 759 -26.81 -27.83 -38.64
N GLY A 760 -26.25 -28.73 -39.45
CA GLY A 760 -26.81 -30.06 -39.70
C GLY A 760 -25.76 -31.18 -39.71
N GLU A 761 -26.25 -32.41 -39.80
CA GLU A 761 -25.44 -33.60 -40.08
C GLU A 761 -26.08 -34.41 -41.21
N VAL A 762 -25.25 -35.15 -41.93
CA VAL A 762 -25.70 -36.08 -42.98
C VAL A 762 -25.93 -37.48 -42.38
N LYS A 763 -27.14 -37.99 -42.51
CA LYS A 763 -27.57 -39.34 -42.10
C LYS A 763 -27.29 -40.38 -43.18
N LEU A 764 -26.01 -40.54 -43.54
CA LEU A 764 -25.61 -41.38 -44.68
C LEU A 764 -26.04 -42.85 -44.51
N ALA A 765 -25.68 -43.48 -43.38
CA ALA A 765 -26.00 -44.89 -43.10
C ALA A 765 -27.50 -45.21 -43.16
N ASP A 766 -28.36 -44.26 -42.76
CA ASP A 766 -29.82 -44.43 -42.79
C ASP A 766 -30.39 -44.38 -44.22
N ASN A 767 -29.69 -43.76 -45.17
CA ASN A 767 -30.19 -43.42 -46.51
C ASN A 767 -29.48 -44.16 -47.66
N ILE A 768 -28.40 -44.93 -47.43
CA ILE A 768 -27.68 -45.68 -48.49
C ILE A 768 -28.18 -47.11 -48.71
N ILE A 769 -27.96 -47.67 -49.91
CA ILE A 769 -28.14 -49.10 -50.19
C ILE A 769 -26.83 -49.82 -49.85
N SER A 770 -26.76 -50.47 -48.70
CA SER A 770 -25.52 -51.04 -48.12
C SER A 770 -24.70 -51.97 -49.03
N ASN A 771 -25.32 -52.58 -50.04
CA ASN A 771 -24.66 -53.52 -50.93
C ASN A 771 -23.84 -52.85 -52.05
N TYR A 772 -24.05 -51.55 -52.30
CA TYR A 772 -23.23 -50.73 -53.21
C TYR A 772 -22.13 -49.94 -52.49
N TRP A 773 -22.06 -50.06 -51.16
CA TRP A 773 -21.19 -49.26 -50.31
C TRP A 773 -20.22 -50.13 -49.52
N TYR A 774 -19.02 -49.61 -49.34
CA TYR A 774 -17.89 -50.35 -48.81
C TYR A 774 -17.27 -49.67 -47.60
N THR A 775 -16.57 -50.47 -46.79
CA THR A 775 -15.66 -49.97 -45.76
C THR A 775 -14.42 -49.41 -46.48
N ALA A 776 -13.97 -48.21 -46.07
CA ALA A 776 -12.94 -47.44 -46.77
C ALA A 776 -11.68 -48.27 -47.09
N ASN A 777 -11.24 -48.22 -48.34
CA ASN A 777 -10.09 -48.98 -48.87
C ASN A 777 -10.27 -50.51 -48.87
N THR A 778 -11.51 -51.02 -48.95
CA THR A 778 -11.78 -52.48 -48.95
C THR A 778 -12.94 -52.85 -49.87
N SER A 779 -13.04 -54.12 -50.23
CA SER A 779 -14.20 -54.71 -50.92
C SER A 779 -15.27 -55.26 -49.96
N LYS A 780 -15.18 -54.95 -48.67
CA LYS A 780 -16.17 -55.39 -47.65
C LYS A 780 -17.30 -54.37 -47.54
N PRO A 781 -18.57 -54.79 -47.35
CA PRO A 781 -19.69 -53.87 -47.14
C PRO A 781 -19.41 -52.82 -46.04
N GLY A 782 -19.98 -51.62 -46.21
CA GLY A 782 -19.78 -50.51 -45.28
C GLY A 782 -20.54 -49.26 -45.69
N THR A 783 -20.04 -48.08 -45.28
CA THR A 783 -20.73 -46.80 -45.44
C THR A 783 -19.82 -45.65 -45.87
N ALA A 784 -18.58 -45.92 -46.27
CA ALA A 784 -17.53 -44.90 -46.42
C ALA A 784 -17.15 -44.59 -47.88
N GLU A 785 -17.17 -45.60 -48.76
CA GLU A 785 -16.85 -45.41 -50.17
C GLU A 785 -17.77 -46.23 -51.09
N ILE A 786 -17.93 -45.78 -52.33
CA ILE A 786 -18.53 -46.55 -53.43
C ILE A 786 -17.48 -46.81 -54.52
N HIS A 787 -17.65 -47.87 -55.31
CA HIS A 787 -16.72 -48.23 -56.38
C HIS A 787 -17.37 -48.01 -57.75
N SER A 788 -16.70 -47.23 -58.60
CA SER A 788 -17.08 -46.93 -59.98
C SER A 788 -16.22 -47.73 -60.96
N ASN A 789 -16.84 -48.25 -62.01
CA ASN A 789 -16.23 -49.10 -63.02
C ASN A 789 -16.92 -48.93 -64.38
N THR A 790 -16.48 -49.66 -65.40
CA THR A 790 -17.12 -49.71 -66.71
C THR A 790 -18.16 -50.83 -66.77
N LEU A 791 -19.24 -50.65 -67.53
CA LEU A 791 -20.18 -51.73 -67.85
C LEU A 791 -19.46 -52.98 -68.37
N THR A 792 -20.06 -54.14 -68.15
CA THR A 792 -19.52 -55.43 -68.59
C THR A 792 -19.80 -55.67 -70.09
N PRO A 793 -19.06 -56.57 -70.77
CA PRO A 793 -19.39 -56.99 -72.14
C PRO A 793 -20.82 -57.55 -72.27
N GLU A 794 -21.33 -58.19 -71.20
CA GLU A 794 -22.67 -58.76 -71.14
C GLU A 794 -23.78 -57.70 -70.99
N ASP A 795 -23.52 -56.63 -70.22
CA ASP A 795 -24.46 -55.52 -70.00
C ASP A 795 -24.43 -54.47 -71.12
N ASN A 796 -23.38 -54.48 -71.95
CA ASN A 796 -23.18 -53.55 -73.07
C ASN A 796 -22.87 -54.30 -74.39
N PRO A 797 -23.72 -55.24 -74.84
CA PRO A 797 -23.45 -56.04 -76.02
C PRO A 797 -23.48 -55.17 -77.28
N LYS A 798 -22.33 -55.12 -78.00
CA LYS A 798 -21.98 -54.22 -79.14
C LYS A 798 -21.35 -52.87 -78.75
N GLY A 799 -21.23 -52.54 -77.47
CA GLY A 799 -20.49 -51.37 -77.02
C GLY A 799 -19.00 -51.66 -76.77
N THR A 800 -18.34 -50.72 -76.12
CA THR A 800 -16.97 -50.82 -75.61
C THR A 800 -16.93 -50.44 -74.12
N ALA A 801 -15.81 -50.72 -73.45
CA ALA A 801 -15.57 -50.27 -72.08
C ALA A 801 -15.25 -48.74 -71.99
N ASP A 802 -15.67 -47.91 -72.95
CA ASP A 802 -15.26 -46.50 -73.09
C ASP A 802 -15.86 -45.54 -72.04
N LYS A 803 -16.77 -46.03 -71.19
CA LYS A 803 -17.48 -45.21 -70.19
C LYS A 803 -17.38 -45.81 -68.79
N MET A 804 -16.79 -45.04 -67.88
CA MET A 804 -16.80 -45.27 -66.44
C MET A 804 -17.61 -44.16 -65.81
N VAL A 805 -18.89 -44.44 -65.56
CA VAL A 805 -19.88 -43.45 -65.10
C VAL A 805 -20.76 -44.08 -64.02
N THR A 806 -21.06 -43.33 -62.96
CA THR A 806 -21.94 -43.78 -61.88
C THR A 806 -22.94 -42.67 -61.53
N THR A 807 -24.23 -42.98 -61.57
CA THR A 807 -25.29 -42.09 -61.07
C THR A 807 -25.38 -42.24 -59.56
N PHE A 808 -25.33 -41.16 -58.79
CA PHE A 808 -25.35 -41.27 -57.33
C PHE A 808 -26.69 -41.77 -56.80
N GLY A 809 -27.83 -41.41 -57.41
CA GLY A 809 -29.16 -41.88 -56.97
C GLY A 809 -29.24 -43.40 -56.80
N ASP A 810 -28.65 -44.17 -57.73
CA ASP A 810 -28.70 -45.64 -57.77
C ASP A 810 -28.09 -46.33 -56.53
N VAL A 811 -27.26 -45.62 -55.75
CA VAL A 811 -26.64 -46.15 -54.52
C VAL A 811 -27.32 -45.65 -53.23
N PHE A 812 -28.40 -44.87 -53.33
CA PHE A 812 -29.22 -44.40 -52.20
C PHE A 812 -30.62 -45.05 -52.18
N LYS A 813 -31.21 -45.22 -51.00
CA LYS A 813 -32.50 -45.88 -50.80
C LYS A 813 -33.61 -45.15 -51.54
N GLY A 814 -34.40 -45.90 -52.31
CA GLY A 814 -35.48 -45.33 -53.14
C GLY A 814 -34.96 -44.46 -54.29
N ASN A 815 -33.71 -44.64 -54.69
CA ASN A 815 -33.01 -43.93 -55.76
C ASN A 815 -33.00 -42.41 -55.57
N LYS A 816 -32.94 -41.92 -54.31
CA LYS A 816 -33.20 -40.51 -53.98
C LYS A 816 -32.22 -39.90 -52.99
N ILE A 817 -31.70 -38.72 -53.34
CA ILE A 817 -30.92 -37.82 -52.49
C ILE A 817 -31.83 -36.65 -52.11
N GLY A 818 -32.44 -36.69 -50.93
CA GLY A 818 -33.45 -35.70 -50.51
C GLY A 818 -33.40 -35.35 -49.04
N ALA A 819 -34.43 -34.64 -48.56
CA ALA A 819 -34.49 -34.10 -47.20
C ALA A 819 -34.24 -35.12 -46.07
N SER A 820 -34.54 -36.41 -46.26
CA SER A 820 -34.26 -37.49 -45.30
C SER A 820 -32.76 -37.70 -45.01
N LEU A 821 -31.89 -37.21 -45.89
CA LEU A 821 -30.44 -37.27 -45.75
C LEU A 821 -29.90 -36.23 -44.76
N ILE A 822 -30.62 -35.14 -44.49
CA ILE A 822 -30.17 -34.05 -43.61
C ILE A 822 -30.92 -34.08 -42.27
N ASN A 823 -30.17 -34.16 -41.19
CA ASN A 823 -30.67 -33.91 -39.85
C ASN A 823 -30.25 -32.50 -39.41
N VAL A 824 -31.20 -31.58 -39.27
CA VAL A 824 -30.93 -30.20 -38.87
C VAL A 824 -30.79 -30.16 -37.35
N VAL A 825 -29.57 -29.96 -36.88
CA VAL A 825 -29.22 -29.95 -35.44
C VAL A 825 -29.54 -28.59 -34.81
N LYS A 826 -29.45 -27.52 -35.61
CA LYS A 826 -29.69 -26.15 -35.14
C LYS A 826 -30.24 -25.27 -36.27
N ASP A 827 -31.44 -24.75 -36.06
CA ASP A 827 -32.04 -23.68 -36.85
C ASP A 827 -32.73 -22.70 -35.90
N LEU A 828 -32.16 -21.50 -35.78
CA LEU A 828 -32.67 -20.41 -34.94
C LEU A 828 -33.39 -19.32 -35.75
N THR A 829 -33.50 -19.47 -37.07
CA THR A 829 -34.29 -18.54 -37.89
C THR A 829 -35.76 -18.60 -37.47
N GLU A 830 -36.42 -17.43 -37.48
CA GLU A 830 -37.83 -17.29 -37.08
C GLU A 830 -38.75 -18.15 -37.96
N GLY A 831 -38.54 -18.09 -39.28
CA GLY A 831 -39.31 -18.85 -40.26
C GLY A 831 -38.91 -20.33 -40.43
N LYS A 832 -37.94 -20.85 -39.65
CA LYS A 832 -37.30 -22.17 -39.86
C LYS A 832 -36.90 -22.40 -41.32
N GLU A 833 -36.04 -21.53 -41.82
CA GLU A 833 -35.57 -21.51 -43.20
C GLU A 833 -34.62 -22.66 -43.53
N TYR A 834 -33.93 -23.21 -42.53
CA TYR A 834 -32.99 -24.32 -42.70
C TYR A 834 -33.61 -25.70 -42.43
N ALA A 835 -34.91 -25.76 -42.14
CA ALA A 835 -35.64 -27.03 -42.00
C ALA A 835 -35.42 -27.93 -43.23
N ALA A 836 -35.17 -29.23 -43.02
CA ALA A 836 -34.67 -30.14 -44.07
C ALA A 836 -35.53 -30.18 -45.36
N ALA A 837 -36.85 -30.01 -45.23
CA ALA A 837 -37.78 -29.96 -46.37
C ALA A 837 -37.68 -28.69 -47.24
N LYS A 838 -36.99 -27.64 -46.77
CA LYS A 838 -36.72 -26.38 -47.48
C LYS A 838 -35.29 -26.29 -48.05
N LEU A 839 -34.46 -27.31 -47.82
CA LEU A 839 -33.08 -27.32 -48.28
C LEU A 839 -32.98 -27.87 -49.71
N LYS A 840 -32.30 -27.14 -50.59
CA LYS A 840 -31.81 -27.66 -51.87
C LYS A 840 -30.47 -28.36 -51.62
N LEU A 841 -30.36 -29.63 -52.02
CA LEU A 841 -29.12 -30.41 -51.90
C LEU A 841 -28.35 -30.41 -53.23
N SER A 842 -27.03 -30.52 -53.16
CA SER A 842 -26.17 -30.73 -54.33
C SER A 842 -24.91 -31.52 -53.96
N LEU A 843 -24.33 -32.21 -54.94
CA LEU A 843 -23.05 -32.90 -54.78
C LEU A 843 -21.95 -32.14 -55.53
N VAL A 844 -20.79 -32.05 -54.90
CA VAL A 844 -19.56 -31.43 -55.41
C VAL A 844 -18.36 -32.33 -55.09
N PHE A 845 -17.25 -32.17 -55.80
CA PHE A 845 -15.96 -32.63 -55.29
C PHE A 845 -15.59 -31.81 -54.05
N ASP A 846 -15.28 -32.49 -52.95
CA ASP A 846 -14.96 -31.82 -51.70
C ASP A 846 -13.59 -31.11 -51.78
N ALA A 847 -13.44 -29.99 -51.07
CA ALA A 847 -12.18 -29.23 -51.03
C ALA A 847 -11.00 -30.08 -50.53
N ALA A 848 -11.24 -31.10 -49.69
CA ALA A 848 -10.22 -32.03 -49.20
C ALA A 848 -9.62 -32.96 -50.27
N ASN A 849 -10.10 -32.92 -51.53
CA ASN A 849 -9.35 -33.46 -52.66
C ASN A 849 -8.09 -32.63 -52.94
N THR A 850 -8.15 -31.30 -52.77
CA THR A 850 -7.08 -30.39 -53.16
C THR A 850 -5.82 -30.63 -52.34
N GLY A 851 -4.69 -30.78 -53.02
CA GLY A 851 -3.39 -31.07 -52.40
C GLY A 851 -3.13 -32.56 -52.14
N LYS A 852 -4.10 -33.47 -52.35
CA LYS A 852 -3.82 -34.91 -52.27
C LYS A 852 -2.86 -35.34 -53.37
N GLU A 853 -1.91 -36.20 -53.02
CA GLU A 853 -0.89 -36.71 -53.93
C GLU A 853 -1.13 -38.18 -54.25
N TYR A 854 -1.08 -38.52 -55.55
CA TYR A 854 -1.21 -39.89 -56.06
C TYR A 854 -0.09 -40.17 -57.06
N MET A 855 0.41 -41.40 -57.10
CA MET A 855 1.38 -41.82 -58.12
C MET A 855 0.65 -42.35 -59.35
N GLY A 856 1.16 -42.05 -60.54
CA GLY A 856 0.73 -42.68 -61.79
C GLY A 856 1.58 -43.91 -62.14
N ILE A 857 1.09 -44.75 -63.05
CA ILE A 857 1.86 -45.88 -63.61
C ILE A 857 3.12 -45.41 -64.37
N ASP A 858 3.17 -44.15 -64.78
CA ASP A 858 4.33 -43.49 -65.40
C ASP A 858 5.41 -43.06 -64.38
N GLY A 859 5.23 -43.38 -63.10
CA GLY A 859 6.15 -43.03 -62.01
C GLY A 859 6.09 -41.57 -61.57
N LYS A 860 5.19 -40.74 -62.12
CA LYS A 860 5.04 -39.34 -61.72
C LYS A 860 4.08 -39.20 -60.54
N THR A 861 4.35 -38.23 -59.67
CA THR A 861 3.40 -37.80 -58.64
C THR A 861 2.48 -36.72 -59.19
N TYR A 862 1.17 -36.92 -59.01
CA TYR A 862 0.12 -35.99 -59.38
C TYR A 862 -0.50 -35.39 -58.12
N VAL A 863 -0.69 -34.07 -58.12
CA VAL A 863 -1.36 -33.31 -57.07
C VAL A 863 -2.77 -33.00 -57.55
N MET A 864 -3.77 -33.30 -56.73
CA MET A 864 -5.18 -33.05 -57.05
C MET A 864 -5.60 -31.62 -56.73
N SER A 865 -6.59 -31.10 -57.44
CA SER A 865 -7.27 -29.81 -57.18
C SER A 865 -8.70 -29.85 -57.68
N VAL A 866 -9.58 -29.02 -57.11
CA VAL A 866 -10.98 -28.90 -57.51
C VAL A 866 -11.22 -27.58 -58.25
N SER A 867 -12.13 -27.54 -59.21
CA SER A 867 -12.60 -26.30 -59.86
C SER A 867 -13.48 -25.46 -58.92
N ASP A 868 -13.57 -24.15 -59.16
CA ASP A 868 -14.27 -23.21 -58.27
C ASP A 868 -15.78 -23.52 -58.09
N ASP A 869 -16.40 -24.17 -59.08
CA ASP A 869 -17.79 -24.66 -59.06
C ASP A 869 -17.98 -26.01 -58.32
N GLY A 870 -16.88 -26.67 -57.93
CA GLY A 870 -16.89 -28.00 -57.33
C GLY A 870 -17.22 -29.14 -58.30
N LYS A 871 -17.21 -28.94 -59.62
CA LYS A 871 -17.69 -29.93 -60.62
C LYS A 871 -16.62 -30.67 -61.40
N THR A 872 -15.35 -30.26 -61.29
CA THR A 872 -14.21 -30.93 -61.93
C THR A 872 -13.11 -31.22 -60.91
N LEU A 873 -12.72 -32.49 -60.83
CA LEU A 873 -11.53 -32.94 -60.10
C LEU A 873 -10.37 -32.97 -61.09
N ASN A 874 -9.38 -32.11 -60.89
CA ASN A 874 -8.22 -31.94 -61.76
C ASN A 874 -6.95 -32.53 -61.11
N ALA A 875 -6.03 -33.04 -61.94
CA ALA A 875 -4.68 -33.40 -61.54
C ALA A 875 -3.65 -32.49 -62.24
N GLN A 876 -2.55 -32.20 -61.55
CA GLN A 876 -1.33 -31.59 -62.11
C GLN A 876 -0.12 -32.42 -61.70
N ILE A 877 0.89 -32.56 -62.55
CA ILE A 877 2.16 -33.20 -62.15
C ILE A 877 2.83 -32.32 -61.07
N LYS A 878 3.36 -32.91 -60.00
CA LYS A 878 4.00 -32.18 -58.91
C LYS A 878 5.16 -31.31 -59.43
N GLY A 879 5.06 -30.00 -59.22
CA GLY A 879 6.00 -29.00 -59.76
C GLY A 879 5.63 -28.42 -61.13
N ASN A 880 4.53 -28.86 -61.76
CA ASN A 880 4.00 -28.32 -63.01
C ASN A 880 2.70 -27.52 -62.76
N GLN A 881 2.42 -26.56 -63.64
CA GLN A 881 1.20 -25.72 -63.63
C GLN A 881 0.07 -26.29 -64.50
N ALA A 882 0.37 -27.20 -65.44
CA ALA A 882 -0.62 -27.78 -66.34
C ALA A 882 -1.58 -28.72 -65.59
N LYS A 883 -2.88 -28.42 -65.64
CA LYS A 883 -3.98 -29.19 -65.04
C LYS A 883 -4.76 -29.95 -66.12
N ASN A 884 -5.12 -31.20 -65.86
CA ASN A 884 -6.08 -31.96 -66.66
C ASN A 884 -7.21 -32.53 -65.78
N PRO A 885 -8.44 -32.65 -66.29
CA PRO A 885 -9.55 -33.21 -65.54
C PRO A 885 -9.41 -34.73 -65.40
N VAL A 886 -9.63 -35.26 -64.21
CA VAL A 886 -9.58 -36.69 -63.88
C VAL A 886 -10.99 -37.26 -63.71
N ALA A 887 -11.88 -36.51 -63.08
CA ALA A 887 -13.31 -36.83 -62.99
C ALA A 887 -14.17 -35.57 -63.06
N THR A 888 -15.39 -35.68 -63.57
CA THR A 888 -16.38 -34.59 -63.62
C THR A 888 -17.72 -35.01 -63.00
N LEU A 889 -18.47 -34.03 -62.51
CA LEU A 889 -19.84 -34.18 -62.01
C LEU A 889 -20.83 -33.45 -62.91
N THR A 890 -21.97 -34.07 -63.19
CA THR A 890 -23.11 -33.36 -63.79
C THR A 890 -23.76 -32.39 -62.80
N SER A 891 -24.64 -31.51 -63.30
CA SER A 891 -25.40 -30.55 -62.49
C SER A 891 -26.89 -30.53 -62.84
N PRO A 892 -27.60 -31.65 -62.61
CA PRO A 892 -29.06 -31.73 -62.77
C PRO A 892 -29.81 -30.93 -61.69
N GLU A 893 -31.12 -30.76 -61.87
CA GLU A 893 -31.99 -30.13 -60.86
C GLU A 893 -32.25 -31.03 -59.66
N ASP A 894 -32.52 -32.33 -59.88
CA ASP A 894 -32.57 -33.34 -58.82
C ASP A 894 -31.15 -33.88 -58.55
N PRO A 895 -30.60 -33.70 -57.33
CA PRO A 895 -29.25 -34.18 -57.00
C PRO A 895 -29.10 -35.71 -57.15
N SER A 896 -30.20 -36.47 -57.11
CA SER A 896 -30.21 -37.92 -57.32
C SER A 896 -29.73 -38.31 -58.72
N GLU A 897 -29.96 -37.46 -59.73
CA GLU A 897 -29.51 -37.67 -61.11
C GLU A 897 -28.03 -37.31 -61.32
N THR A 898 -27.32 -36.84 -60.28
CA THR A 898 -25.92 -36.43 -60.41
C THR A 898 -25.06 -37.64 -60.78
N MET A 899 -24.34 -37.54 -61.89
CA MET A 899 -23.43 -38.57 -62.38
C MET A 899 -21.98 -38.13 -62.15
N ILE A 900 -21.13 -39.07 -61.74
CA ILE A 900 -19.67 -38.93 -61.79
C ILE A 900 -19.11 -39.69 -62.99
N ALA A 901 -18.25 -39.06 -63.77
CA ALA A 901 -17.61 -39.64 -64.96
C ALA A 901 -16.08 -39.53 -64.88
N TYR A 902 -15.37 -40.65 -64.99
CA TYR A 902 -13.91 -40.67 -65.08
C TYR A 902 -13.46 -40.28 -66.50
N GLN A 903 -12.38 -39.51 -66.61
CA GLN A 903 -12.02 -38.83 -67.86
C GLN A 903 -11.01 -39.61 -68.72
N HIS A 904 -11.03 -39.36 -70.04
CA HIS A 904 -10.06 -39.89 -71.00
C HIS A 904 -8.99 -38.86 -71.32
N ASN A 905 -7.83 -38.99 -70.67
CA ASN A 905 -6.59 -38.29 -71.01
C ASN A 905 -5.41 -38.95 -70.27
N ASP A 906 -4.18 -38.61 -70.68
CA ASP A 906 -2.94 -39.18 -70.15
C ASP A 906 -2.83 -39.14 -68.62
N TYR A 907 -3.30 -38.08 -67.96
CA TYR A 907 -3.19 -37.94 -66.50
C TYR A 907 -4.20 -38.87 -65.80
N ALA A 908 -5.44 -38.87 -66.26
CA ALA A 908 -6.47 -39.76 -65.74
C ALA A 908 -6.12 -41.24 -65.97
N HIS A 909 -5.58 -41.58 -67.15
CA HIS A 909 -5.11 -42.92 -67.49
C HIS A 909 -3.89 -43.33 -66.65
N ALA A 910 -2.91 -42.45 -66.44
CA ALA A 910 -1.75 -42.74 -65.60
C ALA A 910 -2.15 -43.04 -64.15
N LEU A 911 -3.06 -42.24 -63.59
CA LEU A 911 -3.60 -42.40 -62.23
C LEU A 911 -4.43 -43.67 -62.04
N LEU A 912 -5.28 -44.01 -63.02
CA LEU A 912 -6.15 -45.19 -62.95
C LEU A 912 -5.34 -46.49 -62.95
N ASN A 913 -4.26 -46.55 -63.74
CA ASN A 913 -3.52 -47.80 -63.96
C ASN A 913 -2.41 -48.07 -62.95
N TYR A 914 -2.09 -47.14 -62.04
CA TYR A 914 -0.97 -47.22 -61.09
C TYR A 914 -0.89 -48.57 -60.34
N LYS A 915 -2.03 -49.17 -59.97
CA LYS A 915 -2.09 -50.53 -59.39
C LYS A 915 -3.27 -51.34 -59.92
N ASP A 916 -3.25 -52.64 -59.64
CA ASP A 916 -4.39 -53.55 -59.82
C ASP A 916 -5.67 -52.99 -59.21
N HIS A 917 -6.84 -53.26 -59.84
CA HIS A 917 -8.15 -52.85 -59.29
C HIS A 917 -8.42 -53.40 -57.88
N ASN A 918 -7.77 -54.50 -57.50
CA ASN A 918 -7.83 -55.07 -56.16
C ASN A 918 -6.98 -54.32 -55.12
N SER A 919 -6.13 -53.39 -55.54
CA SER A 919 -5.29 -52.57 -54.64
C SER A 919 -6.05 -51.33 -54.20
N LEU A 920 -7.02 -51.51 -53.29
CA LEU A 920 -7.90 -50.43 -52.83
C LEU A 920 -7.26 -49.44 -51.85
N ALA A 921 -5.92 -49.45 -51.73
CA ALA A 921 -5.17 -48.64 -50.77
C ALA A 921 -5.38 -47.12 -50.95
N ASN A 922 -5.08 -46.33 -49.92
CA ASN A 922 -5.24 -44.86 -49.96
C ASN A 922 -4.32 -44.16 -50.98
N ASP A 923 -3.30 -44.83 -51.51
CA ASP A 923 -2.37 -44.29 -52.52
C ASP A 923 -2.82 -44.52 -53.97
N VAL A 924 -3.99 -45.15 -54.18
CA VAL A 924 -4.67 -45.24 -55.49
C VAL A 924 -5.76 -44.18 -55.57
N VAL A 925 -5.89 -43.55 -56.74
CA VAL A 925 -6.78 -42.41 -57.00
C VAL A 925 -8.23 -42.67 -56.55
N LYS A 926 -8.81 -41.69 -55.87
CA LYS A 926 -10.22 -41.63 -55.48
C LYS A 926 -10.69 -40.19 -55.41
N ALA A 927 -11.98 -39.98 -55.65
CA ALA A 927 -12.60 -38.67 -55.50
C ALA A 927 -13.36 -38.60 -54.17
N ILE A 928 -13.15 -37.54 -53.39
CA ILE A 928 -14.02 -37.22 -52.24
C ILE A 928 -15.20 -36.41 -52.75
N ILE A 929 -16.42 -36.84 -52.44
CA ILE A 929 -17.66 -36.16 -52.80
C ILE A 929 -18.26 -35.54 -51.56
N GLY A 930 -18.49 -34.24 -51.59
CA GLY A 930 -19.16 -33.46 -50.55
C GLY A 930 -20.63 -33.20 -50.91
N ILE A 931 -21.50 -33.44 -49.95
CA ILE A 931 -22.91 -33.05 -49.98
C ILE A 931 -23.01 -31.62 -49.42
N LYS A 932 -23.61 -30.72 -50.19
CA LYS A 932 -23.98 -29.36 -49.79
C LYS A 932 -25.49 -29.26 -49.63
N ALA A 933 -25.92 -28.40 -48.70
CA ALA A 933 -27.32 -28.03 -48.51
C ALA A 933 -27.44 -26.51 -48.44
N GLN A 934 -28.45 -25.94 -49.10
CA GLN A 934 -28.71 -24.49 -49.13
C GLN A 934 -30.19 -24.20 -48.85
N ASN A 935 -30.48 -23.10 -48.13
CA ASN A 935 -31.85 -22.65 -47.90
C ASN A 935 -32.44 -21.92 -49.13
N GLY A 936 -33.68 -21.44 -49.02
CA GLY A 936 -34.41 -20.79 -50.11
C GLY A 936 -33.78 -19.50 -50.69
N CYS A 937 -32.79 -18.90 -50.02
CA CYS A 937 -32.02 -17.76 -50.52
C CYS A 937 -30.53 -18.11 -50.77
N ALA A 938 -30.26 -19.38 -51.11
CA ALA A 938 -28.94 -19.90 -51.49
C ALA A 938 -27.85 -19.82 -50.39
N LYS A 939 -28.22 -19.64 -49.12
CA LYS A 939 -27.27 -19.66 -48.00
C LYS A 939 -27.00 -21.10 -47.59
N GLU A 940 -25.73 -21.48 -47.54
CA GLU A 940 -25.31 -22.83 -47.15
C GLU A 940 -25.66 -23.14 -45.68
N LEU A 941 -26.07 -24.37 -45.43
CA LEU A 941 -26.12 -24.99 -44.11
C LEU A 941 -24.80 -25.72 -43.87
N PRO A 942 -23.99 -25.33 -42.88
CA PRO A 942 -22.85 -26.13 -42.44
C PRO A 942 -23.29 -27.55 -42.05
N LEU A 943 -22.75 -28.55 -42.75
CA LEU A 943 -23.03 -29.96 -42.51
C LEU A 943 -21.80 -30.67 -41.91
N THR A 944 -22.07 -31.69 -41.10
CA THR A 944 -21.07 -32.66 -40.63
C THR A 944 -21.33 -34.05 -41.23
N LYS A 945 -20.29 -34.89 -41.33
CA LYS A 945 -20.34 -36.24 -41.94
C LYS A 945 -20.83 -36.24 -43.40
N ASN A 946 -20.66 -35.12 -44.10
CA ASN A 946 -21.24 -34.85 -45.42
C ASN A 946 -20.38 -35.31 -46.59
N THR A 947 -19.32 -36.07 -46.35
CA THR A 947 -18.36 -36.52 -47.37
C THR A 947 -18.28 -38.03 -47.47
N PHE A 948 -18.12 -38.55 -48.68
CA PHE A 948 -17.80 -39.96 -48.93
C PHE A 948 -16.83 -40.10 -50.11
N ASP A 949 -16.14 -41.24 -50.22
CA ASP A 949 -15.18 -41.48 -51.30
C ASP A 949 -15.82 -42.24 -52.49
N VAL A 950 -15.39 -41.93 -53.70
CA VAL A 950 -15.63 -42.71 -54.92
C VAL A 950 -14.30 -43.28 -55.40
N ARG A 951 -14.19 -44.61 -55.40
CA ARG A 951 -13.05 -45.34 -55.96
C ARG A 951 -13.26 -45.56 -57.46
N PHE A 952 -12.22 -45.40 -58.26
CA PHE A 952 -12.24 -45.79 -59.66
C PHE A 952 -11.48 -47.11 -59.82
N LEU A 953 -12.15 -48.17 -60.25
CA LEU A 953 -11.53 -49.47 -60.50
C LEU A 953 -11.06 -49.52 -61.94
N ARG A 954 -9.75 -49.76 -62.17
CA ARG A 954 -9.25 -49.92 -63.53
C ARG A 954 -9.96 -51.11 -64.22
N PRO A 955 -10.46 -50.98 -65.46
CA PRO A 955 -11.30 -52.03 -66.05
C PRO A 955 -10.59 -53.36 -66.33
N LEU A 956 -9.26 -53.33 -66.42
CA LEU A 956 -8.42 -54.45 -66.85
C LEU A 956 -7.21 -54.64 -65.91
N ASN A 957 -6.94 -55.87 -65.51
CA ASN A 957 -5.64 -56.31 -64.99
C ASN A 957 -4.95 -57.19 -66.03
N ALA A 958 -3.61 -57.16 -66.03
CA ALA A 958 -2.77 -58.09 -66.77
C ALA A 958 -1.72 -58.68 -65.82
N LYS A 959 -1.56 -60.01 -65.79
CA LYS A 959 -0.61 -60.71 -64.90
C LYS A 959 0.19 -61.76 -65.66
N ASN A 960 1.39 -62.08 -65.19
CA ASN A 960 2.24 -63.11 -65.80
C ASN A 960 1.54 -64.47 -65.98
N ALA A 961 1.63 -65.04 -67.19
CA ALA A 961 1.07 -66.34 -67.52
C ALA A 961 1.98 -67.54 -67.22
N ASP A 962 3.28 -67.32 -66.97
CA ASP A 962 4.33 -68.33 -66.77
C ASP A 962 4.47 -69.29 -67.96
N LYS A 963 4.57 -68.73 -69.17
CA LYS A 963 4.70 -69.51 -70.40
C LYS A 963 6.06 -70.23 -70.46
N THR A 964 6.06 -71.35 -71.18
CA THR A 964 7.21 -72.24 -71.31
C THR A 964 7.41 -72.64 -72.76
N ILE A 965 8.66 -72.64 -73.23
CA ILE A 965 9.06 -73.19 -74.53
C ILE A 965 10.18 -74.23 -74.37
N VAL A 966 10.53 -74.92 -75.45
CA VAL A 966 11.62 -75.92 -75.48
C VAL A 966 12.69 -75.48 -76.47
N ASP A 967 13.95 -75.41 -76.01
CA ASP A 967 15.08 -75.15 -76.90
C ASP A 967 15.30 -76.29 -77.91
N ALA A 968 15.63 -75.92 -79.15
CA ALA A 968 15.79 -76.82 -80.30
C ALA A 968 14.60 -77.79 -80.54
N SER A 969 13.36 -77.28 -80.49
CA SER A 969 12.15 -78.06 -80.82
C SER A 969 12.21 -78.71 -82.21
N TYR A 970 11.87 -80.00 -82.30
CA TYR A 970 12.00 -80.81 -83.52
C TYR A 970 11.02 -80.47 -84.66
N VAL A 971 10.07 -79.55 -84.43
CA VAL A 971 8.90 -79.36 -85.32
C VAL A 971 8.96 -78.02 -86.06
N GLU A 972 9.25 -76.94 -85.35
CA GLU A 972 9.37 -75.58 -85.90
C GLU A 972 10.05 -74.61 -84.92
N MET A 973 10.50 -73.46 -85.44
CA MET A 973 10.99 -72.34 -84.61
C MET A 973 9.91 -71.93 -83.60
N GLN A 974 10.28 -71.92 -82.32
CA GLN A 974 9.34 -71.62 -81.23
C GLN A 974 8.93 -70.14 -81.27
N LYS A 975 7.63 -69.91 -81.44
CA LYS A 975 7.00 -68.58 -81.40
C LYS A 975 6.02 -68.52 -80.23
N ILE A 976 5.97 -67.37 -79.56
CA ILE A 976 4.98 -67.08 -78.51
C ILE A 976 4.29 -65.76 -78.87
N LYS A 977 2.96 -65.72 -78.89
CA LYS A 977 2.25 -64.43 -78.97
C LYS A 977 2.50 -63.66 -77.67
N ALA A 978 2.80 -62.38 -77.73
CA ALA A 978 3.12 -61.58 -76.56
C ALA A 978 1.92 -61.46 -75.60
N VAL A 979 0.68 -61.51 -76.12
CA VAL A 979 -0.54 -61.62 -75.30
C VAL A 979 -0.68 -62.95 -74.56
N ASP A 980 -0.15 -64.04 -75.09
CA ASP A 980 -0.16 -65.33 -74.41
C ASP A 980 0.70 -65.31 -73.13
N LEU A 981 1.69 -64.41 -73.06
CA LEU A 981 2.51 -64.20 -71.86
C LEU A 981 1.71 -63.65 -70.67
N LEU A 982 0.45 -63.27 -70.87
CA LEU A 982 -0.40 -62.62 -69.89
C LEU A 982 -1.70 -63.39 -69.61
N LYS A 983 -2.20 -63.23 -68.39
CA LYS A 983 -3.53 -63.58 -67.92
C LYS A 983 -4.25 -62.27 -67.63
N PHE A 984 -5.28 -61.97 -68.41
CA PHE A 984 -6.16 -60.84 -68.16
C PHE A 984 -7.27 -61.21 -67.17
N THR A 985 -7.68 -60.24 -66.36
CA THR A 985 -8.97 -60.25 -65.65
C THR A 985 -9.60 -58.86 -65.74
N ASP A 986 -10.92 -58.78 -65.83
CA ASP A 986 -11.63 -57.51 -65.71
C ASP A 986 -11.84 -57.12 -64.24
N TRP A 987 -12.47 -55.97 -63.98
CA TRP A 987 -12.76 -55.47 -62.64
C TRP A 987 -13.60 -56.41 -61.74
N ARG A 988 -14.21 -57.46 -62.30
CA ARG A 988 -14.94 -58.52 -61.57
C ARG A 988 -14.04 -59.71 -61.20
N ASP A 989 -12.74 -59.61 -61.48
CA ASP A 989 -11.76 -60.71 -61.50
C ASP A 989 -12.11 -61.86 -62.47
N ALA A 990 -12.90 -61.58 -63.51
CA ALA A 990 -13.35 -62.56 -64.50
C ALA A 990 -12.66 -62.37 -65.87
N TRP A 991 -12.60 -63.44 -66.68
CA TRP A 991 -12.21 -63.35 -68.09
C TRP A 991 -12.78 -64.52 -68.90
N ASN A 992 -13.62 -64.24 -69.90
CA ASN A 992 -14.16 -65.27 -70.79
C ASN A 992 -13.23 -65.49 -71.99
N LYS A 993 -12.63 -66.69 -72.09
CA LYS A 993 -11.65 -67.04 -73.13
C LYS A 993 -12.24 -67.75 -74.36
N ASN A 994 -13.55 -67.82 -74.51
CA ASN A 994 -14.20 -68.59 -75.59
C ASN A 994 -14.17 -67.91 -76.98
N GLN A 995 -13.10 -67.19 -77.34
CA GLN A 995 -12.87 -66.67 -78.70
C GLN A 995 -11.37 -66.64 -79.09
N ALA A 996 -11.11 -67.00 -80.36
CA ALA A 996 -9.93 -66.77 -81.21
C ALA A 996 -8.48 -66.89 -80.63
N ALA A 997 -7.60 -67.58 -81.36
CA ALA A 997 -6.18 -67.70 -81.01
C ALA A 997 -5.35 -66.44 -81.33
N GLY A 998 -5.43 -65.41 -80.48
CA GLY A 998 -4.64 -64.17 -80.56
C GLY A 998 -5.40 -62.96 -80.03
N ILE A 999 -4.94 -61.73 -80.34
CA ILE A 999 -5.79 -60.55 -80.16
C ILE A 999 -6.98 -60.66 -81.11
N GLY A 1000 -8.20 -60.52 -80.57
CA GLY A 1000 -9.43 -60.59 -81.36
C GLY A 1000 -10.59 -61.31 -80.69
N GLY A 1001 -10.45 -61.79 -79.45
CA GLY A 1001 -11.58 -62.24 -78.66
C GLY A 1001 -12.51 -61.10 -78.25
N GLU A 1002 -13.71 -61.46 -77.78
CA GLU A 1002 -14.80 -60.53 -77.46
C GLU A 1002 -14.41 -59.58 -76.33
N TYR A 1003 -13.76 -60.10 -75.28
CA TYR A 1003 -13.29 -59.32 -74.14
C TYR A 1003 -12.10 -58.43 -74.53
N GLU A 1004 -11.14 -58.95 -75.29
CA GLU A 1004 -10.00 -58.16 -75.80
C GLU A 1004 -10.48 -57.00 -76.68
N LYS A 1005 -11.50 -57.20 -77.52
CA LYS A 1005 -12.15 -56.13 -78.31
C LYS A 1005 -12.91 -55.14 -77.43
N TYR A 1006 -13.69 -55.62 -76.46
CA TYR A 1006 -14.52 -54.78 -75.59
C TYR A 1006 -13.69 -53.81 -74.73
N TYR A 1007 -12.59 -54.31 -74.14
CA TYR A 1007 -11.61 -53.48 -73.42
C TYR A 1007 -10.58 -52.80 -74.34
N GLY A 1008 -10.66 -53.07 -75.65
CA GLY A 1008 -9.83 -52.49 -76.72
C GLY A 1008 -8.34 -52.73 -76.56
N VAL A 1009 -7.94 -53.95 -76.20
CA VAL A 1009 -6.54 -54.37 -76.14
C VAL A 1009 -5.93 -54.38 -77.54
N THR A 1010 -5.03 -53.45 -77.83
CA THR A 1010 -4.48 -53.25 -79.19
C THR A 1010 -3.19 -54.02 -79.46
N GLY A 1011 -2.45 -54.41 -78.42
CA GLY A 1011 -1.12 -55.02 -78.58
C GLY A 1011 -0.34 -55.10 -77.28
N VAL A 1012 0.68 -55.95 -77.29
CA VAL A 1012 1.71 -56.05 -76.25
C VAL A 1012 3.06 -55.70 -76.85
N THR A 1013 3.69 -54.66 -76.30
CA THR A 1013 4.99 -54.14 -76.72
C THR A 1013 6.05 -54.41 -75.65
N ILE A 1014 7.32 -54.40 -76.05
CA ILE A 1014 8.46 -54.40 -75.13
C ILE A 1014 9.13 -53.04 -75.27
N ASP A 1015 9.26 -52.32 -74.16
CA ASP A 1015 9.76 -50.95 -74.19
C ASP A 1015 11.17 -50.89 -74.80
N GLY A 1016 11.41 -49.91 -75.69
CA GLY A 1016 12.68 -49.73 -76.39
C GLY A 1016 12.98 -50.73 -77.52
N ILE A 1017 12.10 -51.70 -77.80
CA ILE A 1017 12.30 -52.70 -78.87
C ILE A 1017 11.39 -52.41 -80.06
N ALA A 1018 12.00 -52.25 -81.25
CA ALA A 1018 11.29 -52.04 -82.51
C ALA A 1018 11.03 -53.36 -83.28
N GLU A 1019 10.31 -53.26 -84.40
CA GLU A 1019 10.03 -54.38 -85.31
C GLU A 1019 11.31 -55.11 -85.74
N GLY A 1020 11.32 -56.44 -85.61
CA GLY A 1020 12.43 -57.30 -86.02
C GLY A 1020 13.66 -57.24 -85.11
N GLN A 1021 13.61 -56.50 -83.99
CA GLN A 1021 14.74 -56.38 -83.06
C GLN A 1021 14.79 -57.49 -82.00
N SER A 1022 16.01 -57.74 -81.53
CA SER A 1022 16.35 -58.59 -80.40
C SER A 1022 15.90 -57.96 -79.08
N ILE A 1023 15.17 -58.70 -78.23
CA ILE A 1023 14.67 -58.16 -76.96
C ILE A 1023 15.79 -57.88 -75.94
N SER A 1024 16.93 -58.56 -76.06
CA SER A 1024 18.12 -58.31 -75.22
C SER A 1024 18.70 -56.89 -75.33
N LEU A 1025 18.28 -56.10 -76.33
CA LEU A 1025 18.62 -54.67 -76.43
C LEU A 1025 17.99 -53.81 -75.33
N ASN A 1026 16.92 -54.28 -74.69
CA ASN A 1026 16.36 -53.65 -73.49
C ASN A 1026 17.10 -54.22 -72.27
N PRO A 1027 17.85 -53.40 -71.50
CA PRO A 1027 18.64 -53.87 -70.36
C PRO A 1027 17.78 -54.43 -69.20
N ASN A 1028 16.48 -54.15 -69.20
CA ASN A 1028 15.52 -54.69 -68.24
C ASN A 1028 14.95 -56.07 -68.67
N VAL A 1029 15.33 -56.60 -69.84
CA VAL A 1029 15.13 -58.02 -70.15
C VAL A 1029 16.21 -58.82 -69.42
N LEU A 1030 15.82 -59.49 -68.35
CA LEU A 1030 16.75 -60.17 -67.45
C LEU A 1030 16.67 -61.68 -67.60
N THR A 1031 17.76 -62.38 -67.28
CA THR A 1031 17.82 -63.84 -67.25
C THR A 1031 18.56 -64.36 -66.02
N ASN A 1032 18.25 -65.59 -65.60
CA ASN A 1032 19.07 -66.35 -64.65
C ASN A 1032 20.09 -67.28 -65.35
N LEU A 1033 20.20 -67.23 -66.69
CA LEU A 1033 21.18 -67.97 -67.46
C LEU A 1033 22.61 -67.67 -66.95
N GLY A 1034 23.40 -68.72 -66.75
CA GLY A 1034 24.77 -68.62 -66.23
C GLY A 1034 24.88 -68.28 -64.74
N GLN A 1035 23.77 -68.11 -64.01
CA GLN A 1035 23.79 -67.88 -62.56
C GLN A 1035 23.70 -69.21 -61.79
N SER A 1036 24.46 -69.34 -60.70
CA SER A 1036 24.41 -70.50 -59.79
C SER A 1036 23.17 -70.49 -58.88
N ASP A 1037 22.60 -69.31 -58.64
CA ASP A 1037 21.33 -69.12 -57.94
C ASP A 1037 20.21 -68.89 -58.98
N PRO A 1038 19.21 -69.79 -59.09
CA PRO A 1038 18.14 -69.67 -60.08
C PRO A 1038 17.17 -68.50 -59.79
N THR A 1039 17.26 -67.85 -58.62
CA THR A 1039 16.46 -66.67 -58.26
C THR A 1039 17.13 -65.36 -58.64
N LYS A 1040 18.44 -65.37 -58.94
CA LYS A 1040 19.20 -64.19 -59.36
C LYS A 1040 19.02 -63.93 -60.86
N PHE A 1041 18.69 -62.69 -61.21
CA PHE A 1041 18.49 -62.25 -62.59
C PHE A 1041 19.47 -61.12 -62.95
N VAL A 1042 20.04 -61.17 -64.16
CA VAL A 1042 20.97 -60.19 -64.73
C VAL A 1042 20.57 -59.86 -66.19
N PRO A 1043 20.97 -58.73 -66.79
CA PRO A 1043 20.57 -58.39 -68.17
C PRO A 1043 20.97 -59.47 -69.18
N LEU A 1044 20.04 -59.85 -70.06
CA LEU A 1044 20.26 -60.94 -71.03
C LEU A 1044 21.40 -60.61 -72.01
N GLY A 1045 21.46 -59.36 -72.49
CA GLY A 1045 22.49 -58.89 -73.43
C GLY A 1045 23.93 -58.91 -72.86
N ASP A 1046 24.08 -58.84 -71.54
CA ASP A 1046 25.37 -58.95 -70.85
C ASP A 1046 25.84 -60.41 -70.70
N VAL A 1047 24.90 -61.37 -70.72
CA VAL A 1047 25.19 -62.80 -70.58
C VAL A 1047 25.56 -63.43 -71.93
N THR A 1048 24.78 -63.16 -72.98
CA THR A 1048 24.99 -63.81 -74.28
C THR A 1048 24.30 -63.08 -75.43
N LYS A 1049 24.89 -63.18 -76.63
CA LYS A 1049 24.27 -62.77 -77.91
C LYS A 1049 23.75 -63.96 -78.74
N ASN A 1050 23.98 -65.19 -78.26
CA ASN A 1050 23.62 -66.42 -78.98
C ASN A 1050 22.19 -66.89 -78.70
N ILE A 1051 21.55 -66.37 -77.65
CA ILE A 1051 20.21 -66.77 -77.19
C ILE A 1051 19.40 -65.52 -76.98
N ASP A 1052 18.25 -65.41 -77.64
CA ASP A 1052 17.38 -64.24 -77.56
C ASP A 1052 15.95 -64.56 -78.04
N PHE A 1053 15.06 -63.58 -77.93
CA PHE A 1053 13.85 -63.52 -78.73
C PHE A 1053 13.91 -62.34 -79.70
N VAL A 1054 13.40 -62.52 -80.91
CA VAL A 1054 13.13 -61.42 -81.83
C VAL A 1054 11.66 -61.03 -81.73
N TYR A 1055 11.41 -59.75 -81.49
CA TYR A 1055 10.06 -59.17 -81.44
C TYR A 1055 9.57 -58.80 -82.83
N THR A 1056 8.29 -59.06 -83.07
CA THR A 1056 7.54 -58.61 -84.25
C THR A 1056 6.15 -58.17 -83.78
N ALA A 1057 5.63 -57.04 -84.26
CA ALA A 1057 4.34 -56.47 -83.87
C ALA A 1057 3.14 -57.25 -84.46
N ALA A 1058 3.38 -58.18 -85.39
CA ALA A 1058 2.37 -59.06 -85.96
C ALA A 1058 1.57 -59.81 -84.87
N ASP A 1059 0.27 -60.02 -85.13
CA ASP A 1059 -0.70 -60.66 -84.23
C ASP A 1059 -0.83 -60.04 -82.83
N GLY A 1060 -0.47 -58.76 -82.68
CA GLY A 1060 -0.49 -58.06 -81.39
C GLY A 1060 0.81 -58.17 -80.59
N GLY A 1061 1.91 -58.51 -81.26
CA GLY A 1061 3.20 -58.84 -80.67
C GLY A 1061 3.44 -60.35 -80.70
N THR A 1062 4.57 -60.77 -81.26
CA THR A 1062 5.03 -62.15 -81.34
C THR A 1062 6.54 -62.20 -81.08
N LEU A 1063 6.95 -63.08 -80.18
CA LEU A 1063 8.34 -63.37 -79.84
C LEU A 1063 8.79 -64.67 -80.51
N THR A 1064 9.77 -64.58 -81.40
CA THR A 1064 10.41 -65.75 -82.02
C THR A 1064 11.71 -66.06 -81.30
N TYR A 1065 11.79 -67.21 -80.63
CA TYR A 1065 13.00 -67.65 -79.93
C TYR A 1065 14.11 -68.01 -80.92
N LYS A 1066 15.34 -67.58 -80.62
CA LYS A 1066 16.55 -67.91 -81.38
C LYS A 1066 17.64 -68.43 -80.45
N ASN A 1067 18.27 -69.52 -80.87
CA ASN A 1067 19.51 -70.04 -80.34
C ASN A 1067 20.45 -70.31 -81.53
N LEU A 1068 21.58 -69.60 -81.60
CA LEU A 1068 22.38 -69.53 -82.82
C LEU A 1068 23.39 -70.68 -83.00
N SER A 1069 23.82 -71.36 -81.93
CA SER A 1069 24.62 -72.61 -82.03
C SER A 1069 24.89 -73.34 -80.70
N ALA A 1070 24.20 -73.03 -79.59
CA ALA A 1070 24.52 -73.55 -78.26
C ALA A 1070 23.56 -74.66 -77.80
N THR A 1071 23.98 -75.51 -76.86
CA THR A 1071 23.06 -76.33 -76.05
C THR A 1071 22.90 -75.71 -74.67
N VAL A 1072 21.72 -75.84 -74.06
CA VAL A 1072 21.33 -75.18 -72.81
C VAL A 1072 20.62 -76.14 -71.86
N GLN A 1073 20.79 -75.87 -70.56
CA GLN A 1073 19.90 -76.39 -69.52
C GLN A 1073 18.64 -75.53 -69.43
N GLU A 1074 17.73 -75.83 -68.50
CA GLU A 1074 16.57 -74.97 -68.26
C GLU A 1074 16.97 -73.64 -67.63
N PHE A 1075 16.42 -72.54 -68.13
CA PHE A 1075 16.60 -71.19 -67.59
C PHE A 1075 15.34 -70.34 -67.80
N LYS A 1076 15.32 -69.13 -67.22
CA LYS A 1076 14.21 -68.19 -67.28
C LYS A 1076 14.65 -66.86 -67.86
N ILE A 1077 13.78 -66.23 -68.63
CA ILE A 1077 13.89 -64.83 -69.06
C ILE A 1077 12.69 -64.07 -68.51
N LYS A 1078 12.96 -62.95 -67.83
CA LYS A 1078 11.97 -61.94 -67.43
C LYS A 1078 11.94 -60.86 -68.50
N ILE A 1079 10.74 -60.52 -68.96
CA ILE A 1079 10.52 -59.56 -70.04
C ILE A 1079 9.56 -58.49 -69.51
N PRO A 1080 9.95 -57.21 -69.47
CA PRO A 1080 9.02 -56.13 -69.20
C PRO A 1080 8.14 -55.94 -70.44
N VAL A 1081 6.82 -56.00 -70.26
CA VAL A 1081 5.83 -55.85 -71.32
C VAL A 1081 4.83 -54.77 -70.99
N THR A 1082 4.42 -54.02 -72.02
CA THR A 1082 3.46 -52.93 -71.94
C THR A 1082 2.24 -53.30 -72.78
N VAL A 1083 1.08 -53.44 -72.12
CA VAL A 1083 -0.23 -53.68 -72.73
C VAL A 1083 -0.91 -52.34 -72.98
N LYS A 1084 -1.43 -52.08 -74.18
CA LYS A 1084 -2.25 -50.89 -74.47
C LYS A 1084 -3.72 -51.25 -74.61
N TYR A 1085 -4.59 -50.46 -73.98
CA TYR A 1085 -6.05 -50.66 -73.95
C TYR A 1085 -6.80 -49.32 -73.86
N ILE A 1086 -8.15 -49.35 -73.85
CA ILE A 1086 -9.00 -48.13 -73.91
C ILE A 1086 -8.66 -47.07 -72.85
N TRP A 1087 -8.30 -47.48 -71.63
CA TRP A 1087 -7.97 -46.55 -70.53
C TRP A 1087 -6.47 -46.37 -70.31
N GLY A 1088 -5.65 -46.52 -71.36
CA GLY A 1088 -4.23 -46.23 -71.34
C GLY A 1088 -3.37 -47.49 -71.47
N TYR A 1089 -2.50 -47.75 -70.50
CA TYR A 1089 -1.58 -48.88 -70.55
C TYR A 1089 -1.31 -49.51 -69.19
N ILE A 1090 -0.85 -50.77 -69.22
CA ILE A 1090 -0.46 -51.58 -68.05
C ILE A 1090 0.93 -52.15 -68.33
N THR A 1091 1.86 -52.01 -67.38
CA THR A 1091 3.21 -52.58 -67.42
C THR A 1091 3.31 -53.80 -66.51
N GLU A 1092 3.86 -54.91 -66.99
CA GLU A 1092 4.04 -56.14 -66.22
C GLU A 1092 5.38 -56.84 -66.56
N ASN A 1093 5.96 -57.59 -65.63
CA ASN A 1093 7.15 -58.40 -65.86
C ASN A 1093 6.76 -59.88 -66.04
N VAL A 1094 6.62 -60.30 -67.30
CA VAL A 1094 6.29 -61.69 -67.64
C VAL A 1094 7.53 -62.57 -67.61
N THR A 1095 7.37 -63.84 -67.22
CA THR A 1095 8.47 -64.81 -67.17
C THR A 1095 8.26 -65.91 -68.20
N VAL A 1096 9.23 -66.09 -69.08
CA VAL A 1096 9.29 -67.23 -70.01
C VAL A 1096 10.32 -68.22 -69.48
N THR A 1097 9.89 -69.47 -69.28
CA THR A 1097 10.80 -70.58 -68.98
C THR A 1097 11.24 -71.24 -70.29
N VAL A 1098 12.54 -71.30 -70.53
CA VAL A 1098 13.12 -72.02 -71.67
C VAL A 1098 13.64 -73.35 -71.15
N LYS A 1099 12.96 -74.44 -71.50
CA LYS A 1099 13.40 -75.80 -71.15
C LYS A 1099 14.66 -76.16 -71.93
N LYS A 1100 15.48 -77.02 -71.31
CA LYS A 1100 16.73 -77.58 -71.86
C LYS A 1100 16.59 -78.05 -73.32
N THR A 1101 17.70 -78.00 -74.06
CA THR A 1101 17.79 -78.48 -75.45
C THR A 1101 17.21 -79.88 -75.61
N ALA A 1102 16.39 -80.08 -76.63
CA ALA A 1102 15.79 -81.37 -76.94
C ALA A 1102 16.86 -82.38 -77.44
N ASN A 1103 17.25 -83.32 -76.55
CA ASN A 1103 18.14 -84.48 -76.73
C ASN A 1103 19.39 -84.36 -77.63
N ASN A 1104 20.57 -84.62 -77.05
CA ASN A 1104 21.70 -85.19 -77.78
C ASN A 1104 22.46 -86.23 -76.94
N ALA A 1105 21.85 -87.41 -76.73
CA ALA A 1105 22.52 -88.67 -76.39
C ALA A 1105 21.55 -89.87 -76.40
N LYS A 1106 21.35 -90.50 -77.57
CA LYS A 1106 21.29 -91.97 -77.59
C LYS A 1106 22.71 -92.45 -77.91
N LYS A 1107 23.26 -93.33 -77.06
CA LYS A 1107 24.42 -94.13 -77.45
C LYS A 1107 24.05 -95.07 -78.59
N PHE A 1108 24.97 -95.27 -79.53
CA PHE A 1108 25.27 -96.62 -80.01
C PHE A 1108 26.17 -97.28 -78.95
#